data_AF-A0A370ATA4-F1
#
_entry.id   AF-A0A370ATA4-F1
#
_cell.length_a   1.000
_cell.length_b   1.000
_cell.length_c   1.000
_cell.angle_alpha   90.00
_cell.angle_beta   90.00
_cell.angle_gamma   90.00
#
_symmetry.space_group_name_H-M   'P 1'
#
loop_
_entity.id
_entity.type
_entity.pdbx_description
1 polymer ?
#
loop_
_entity_poly.entity_id
_entity_poly.type
_entity_poly.pdbx_seq_one_letter_code
_entity_poly.pdbx_strand_id
1 'polypeptide(L)'
;MFSADVVWDAGNGDGDWTAGFNWNPNGVPNPGDNVTIPAIGAPYPDLNISTSSHIVQNLTIANGASITMGNYNLDVNGDLLVSGAGAFSIGNGYLAVDGSSVLAAGFSSNGGNITLGAGNDGDTLELTADVSISSVSGNIDIDSIIDGDIAGRSLSLDSGSGLLTLSQSIGSSLTLLDLTLDSGGALDLPATSLTGDLTVSAGGNVTQSGVLSGTTLHVKTLLNGGALINLPLANAFTTVNLESRNTADGADAAGNITYNDTNGFDLGTSCFAGAGIRTDGTVTLSGVGALTQSGEVIADTGATTLTFGAGNNISLNDANNDFTTLSVVSGNDVILQDTNAIDLGASGISGILSLTAGGAVTDSGTVTVANNTTINAGVNNITLDDDGAPYTNNFGTLFLTGGNVEVNEGFAMAFGLSPIGGSLIARAATGDITDTGVVTVGTTSAFTVADTGSVYMDSVGNDFTGNVTFSSAGTIANITVDDASAFLIQAGLTISGNLIITSGGLISDDGAVSVSGNSTFTTDAGGSAITLDGVSTYTGSVGLNTNGAGNADLISVASGIDLAASNVGGDLTVSCGGAITDSGNLTVGGLGTFTAGGVTPDITLGDASTANFLTLDLTGDDVSVVENSAMNVAGASIGAGGSLSLSANGNIIDSGAILADGVITTVDAGANAIDLSDVGNDFGTFDVNGTPSSVIVADIDDLIFAAGSFGATGTVSAGGNVTQSGVLSGTTLHVKTLLNGGALINLPLANAFTTVNLESRNTADGADAAGNITYNDTNGFDLGTSCFAGAGIRTDGTVTLSGVGALTQSGEVIADTGATTLTFGAGNNISLNDANNDFTTLSVVSGNDVILQDTNAIDLGASGISGILSLTAGGAVTDSGTVTVANNTTINAGVNNITLDDDGAPYTNNFGTLFLTGGNVEVNEGFAMAFGLSPIGGSLIARAATGDITDTGVVTVGTTSAFTVADTGSVYMDSVGNDFTGNVTFSSAGTIANITVDDASAFLIQAGLTISGNLIITSGGLISDDGAVSVSGNSTFTTDAGG
;
A
#
# COMPACT_ATOMS: atom_id res chain seq x y z
N MET A 1 75.45 -86.04 -15.46
CA MET A 1 74.58 -84.86 -15.52
C MET A 1 73.16 -85.39 -15.61
N PHE A 2 72.65 -85.84 -14.48
CA PHE A 2 71.36 -86.52 -14.35
C PHE A 2 70.68 -85.83 -13.17
N SER A 3 69.60 -85.07 -13.40
CA SER A 3 68.55 -84.93 -12.38
C SER A 3 67.56 -86.04 -12.70
N ALA A 4 67.53 -87.06 -11.86
CA ALA A 4 66.40 -87.98 -11.82
C ALA A 4 65.51 -87.47 -10.68
N ASP A 5 64.24 -87.23 -10.96
CA ASP A 5 63.24 -86.91 -9.95
C ASP A 5 63.19 -88.02 -8.91
N VAL A 6 63.04 -87.68 -7.63
CA VAL A 6 62.80 -88.69 -6.60
C VAL A 6 61.33 -89.02 -6.60
N VAL A 7 61.03 -90.29 -6.88
CA VAL A 7 59.67 -90.82 -6.86
C VAL A 7 59.52 -91.61 -5.55
N TRP A 8 58.62 -91.19 -4.67
CA TRP A 8 58.21 -92.04 -3.56
C TRP A 8 57.41 -93.21 -4.12
N ASP A 9 58.04 -94.39 -4.22
CA ASP A 9 57.43 -95.64 -4.69
C ASP A 9 57.62 -96.76 -3.65
N ALA A 10 56.59 -97.56 -3.42
CA ALA A 10 56.35 -98.46 -2.27
C ALA A 10 57.54 -99.32 -1.78
N GLY A 11 58.46 -98.76 -0.99
CA GLY A 11 59.63 -99.45 -0.42
C GLY A 11 59.99 -99.02 1.02
N ASN A 12 60.42 -99.98 1.85
CA ASN A 12 60.75 -99.77 3.27
C ASN A 12 62.09 -99.03 3.48
N GLY A 13 62.04 -97.74 3.81
CA GLY A 13 63.13 -97.03 4.49
C GLY A 13 63.02 -97.15 6.02
N ASP A 14 64.13 -96.99 6.75
CA ASP A 14 64.19 -96.91 8.23
C ASP A 14 65.00 -95.66 8.61
N GLY A 15 64.36 -94.68 9.27
CA GLY A 15 64.98 -93.48 9.88
C GLY A 15 64.64 -92.12 9.23
N ASP A 16 64.84 -91.04 9.99
CA ASP A 16 64.62 -89.63 9.57
C ASP A 16 65.34 -89.26 8.26
N TRP A 17 64.64 -88.57 7.36
CA TRP A 17 65.10 -88.11 6.04
C TRP A 17 65.65 -86.67 6.08
N THR A 18 66.46 -86.36 7.10
CA THR A 18 66.95 -85.00 7.41
C THR A 18 68.38 -84.72 6.93
N ALA A 19 69.16 -85.75 6.57
CA ALA A 19 70.53 -85.63 6.07
C ALA A 19 70.65 -86.14 4.62
N GLY A 20 71.40 -85.44 3.76
CA GLY A 20 71.52 -85.72 2.32
C GLY A 20 72.05 -87.11 1.91
N PHE A 21 72.38 -87.98 2.86
CA PHE A 21 72.79 -89.37 2.63
C PHE A 21 71.63 -90.40 2.70
N ASN A 22 70.44 -90.03 3.20
CA ASN A 22 69.27 -90.92 3.27
C ASN A 22 68.33 -90.83 2.05
N TRP A 23 68.62 -89.94 1.09
CA TRP A 23 67.83 -89.78 -0.13
C TRP A 23 68.09 -90.93 -1.12
N ASN A 24 67.32 -92.01 -1.02
CA ASN A 24 67.25 -93.10 -1.99
C ASN A 24 66.15 -92.80 -3.03
N PRO A 25 66.43 -92.83 -4.34
CA PRO A 25 65.44 -92.57 -5.39
C PRO A 25 64.22 -93.51 -5.39
N ASN A 26 64.24 -94.62 -4.63
CA ASN A 26 63.12 -95.55 -4.47
C ASN A 26 62.69 -95.74 -2.99
N GLY A 27 63.06 -94.83 -2.08
CA GLY A 27 62.68 -94.94 -0.67
C GLY A 27 61.35 -94.25 -0.37
N VAL A 28 60.61 -94.77 0.60
CA VAL A 28 59.38 -94.16 1.12
C VAL A 28 59.58 -93.84 2.61
N PRO A 29 59.19 -92.63 3.07
CA PRO A 29 59.14 -92.32 4.49
C PRO A 29 58.05 -93.15 5.20
N ASN A 30 58.30 -93.62 6.41
CA ASN A 30 57.27 -94.21 7.26
C ASN A 30 56.43 -93.12 7.93
N PRO A 31 55.18 -93.44 8.33
CA PRO A 31 54.42 -92.60 9.23
C PRO A 31 55.23 -92.32 10.51
N GLY A 32 55.56 -91.05 10.77
CA GLY A 32 56.40 -90.63 11.90
C GLY A 32 57.78 -90.06 11.55
N ASP A 33 58.23 -90.16 10.29
CA ASP A 33 59.55 -89.68 9.87
C ASP A 33 59.56 -88.15 9.61
N ASN A 34 60.66 -87.48 9.98
CA ASN A 34 60.92 -86.10 9.56
C ASN A 34 61.59 -86.07 8.17
N VAL A 35 61.07 -85.28 7.24
CA VAL A 35 61.56 -85.21 5.85
C VAL A 35 62.12 -83.82 5.54
N THR A 36 63.38 -83.75 5.07
CA THR A 36 63.98 -82.51 4.55
C THR A 36 64.34 -82.67 3.07
N ILE A 37 63.64 -81.96 2.18
CA ILE A 37 63.95 -81.88 0.75
C ILE A 37 65.10 -80.89 0.53
N PRO A 38 66.21 -81.29 -0.10
CA PRO A 38 67.41 -80.46 -0.22
C PRO A 38 67.31 -79.40 -1.34
N ALA A 39 68.13 -78.35 -1.25
CA ALA A 39 68.09 -77.19 -2.15
C ALA A 39 68.60 -77.51 -3.58
N ILE A 40 68.27 -76.65 -4.55
CA ILE A 40 68.83 -76.69 -5.91
C ILE A 40 70.36 -76.70 -5.86
N GLY A 41 70.97 -77.76 -6.41
CA GLY A 41 72.43 -77.98 -6.43
C GLY A 41 72.91 -79.14 -5.56
N ALA A 42 72.06 -79.68 -4.68
CA ALA A 42 72.22 -81.00 -4.08
C ALA A 42 71.70 -82.11 -5.02
N PRO A 43 72.11 -83.39 -4.88
CA PRO A 43 71.42 -84.48 -5.56
C PRO A 43 69.96 -84.51 -5.08
N TYR A 44 69.00 -84.57 -6.03
CA TYR A 44 67.56 -84.75 -5.83
C TYR A 44 66.76 -83.55 -5.27
N PRO A 45 66.63 -82.43 -6.01
CA PRO A 45 65.84 -81.27 -5.57
C PRO A 45 64.31 -81.41 -5.82
N ASP A 46 63.87 -82.40 -6.60
CA ASP A 46 62.48 -82.52 -7.06
C ASP A 46 61.83 -83.82 -6.54
N LEU A 47 60.72 -83.68 -5.80
CA LEU A 47 59.93 -84.78 -5.26
C LEU A 47 58.64 -84.99 -6.07
N ASN A 48 58.40 -86.22 -6.50
CA ASN A 48 57.20 -86.61 -7.25
C ASN A 48 56.43 -87.72 -6.51
N ILE A 49 55.22 -87.40 -6.04
CA ILE A 49 54.31 -88.35 -5.38
C ILE A 49 53.27 -88.82 -6.43
N SER A 50 53.54 -89.97 -7.07
CA SER A 50 52.79 -90.41 -8.25
C SER A 50 52.19 -91.82 -8.18
N THR A 51 52.33 -92.56 -7.07
CA THR A 51 51.89 -93.97 -6.97
C THR A 51 51.07 -94.33 -5.71
N SER A 52 51.25 -93.66 -4.58
CA SER A 52 50.50 -93.87 -3.32
C SER A 52 50.43 -92.61 -2.45
N SER A 53 49.49 -92.56 -1.49
CA SER A 53 49.43 -91.51 -0.47
C SER A 53 50.44 -91.76 0.66
N HIS A 54 50.94 -90.70 1.29
CA HIS A 54 51.97 -90.77 2.32
C HIS A 54 51.65 -89.92 3.56
N ILE A 55 52.19 -90.34 4.70
CA ILE A 55 52.09 -89.64 5.97
C ILE A 55 53.51 -89.41 6.49
N VAL A 56 53.85 -88.18 6.87
CA VAL A 56 55.15 -87.81 7.45
C VAL A 56 54.94 -87.05 8.75
N GLN A 57 55.96 -86.98 9.64
CA GLN A 57 55.84 -86.24 10.89
C GLN A 57 56.09 -84.74 10.73
N ASN A 58 57.20 -84.34 10.13
CA ASN A 58 57.50 -82.94 9.81
C ASN A 58 58.05 -82.88 8.38
N LEU A 59 57.73 -81.83 7.63
CA LEU A 59 58.21 -81.64 6.26
C LEU A 59 58.95 -80.30 6.14
N THR A 60 60.23 -80.36 5.82
CA THR A 60 61.05 -79.19 5.49
C THR A 60 61.40 -79.21 4.00
N ILE A 61 61.17 -78.12 3.31
CA ILE A 61 61.45 -77.93 1.90
C ILE A 61 62.51 -76.84 1.77
N ALA A 62 63.68 -77.20 1.26
CA ALA A 62 64.76 -76.25 1.02
C ALA A 62 64.48 -75.37 -0.20
N ASN A 63 65.09 -74.18 -0.22
CA ASN A 63 64.97 -73.21 -1.32
C ASN A 63 65.22 -73.84 -2.71
N GLY A 64 64.29 -73.63 -3.64
CA GLY A 64 64.36 -74.11 -5.02
C GLY A 64 63.82 -75.53 -5.26
N ALA A 65 63.49 -76.30 -4.22
CA ALA A 65 62.94 -77.64 -4.41
C ALA A 65 61.52 -77.58 -5.00
N SER A 66 61.17 -78.54 -5.87
CA SER A 66 59.81 -78.69 -6.37
C SER A 66 59.13 -79.94 -5.84
N ILE A 67 57.83 -79.85 -5.57
CA ILE A 67 56.99 -81.01 -5.26
C ILE A 67 55.86 -81.08 -6.26
N THR A 68 55.70 -82.25 -6.88
CA THR A 68 54.54 -82.57 -7.71
C THR A 68 53.82 -83.77 -7.12
N MET A 69 52.52 -83.64 -6.86
CA MET A 69 51.66 -84.73 -6.41
C MET A 69 50.63 -85.03 -7.50
N GLY A 70 50.38 -86.31 -7.79
CA GLY A 70 49.32 -86.73 -8.71
C GLY A 70 47.93 -86.74 -8.06
N ASN A 71 47.26 -87.89 -8.10
CA ASN A 71 45.95 -88.09 -7.46
C ASN A 71 46.06 -88.60 -6.01
N TYR A 72 47.19 -88.36 -5.36
CA TYR A 72 47.56 -88.99 -4.09
C TYR A 72 47.72 -87.96 -2.99
N ASN A 73 47.55 -88.39 -1.74
CA ASN A 73 47.50 -87.50 -0.60
C ASN A 73 48.83 -87.44 0.14
N LEU A 74 49.07 -86.32 0.80
CA LEU A 74 50.18 -86.12 1.72
C LEU A 74 49.63 -85.55 3.02
N ASP A 75 49.71 -86.33 4.09
CA ASP A 75 49.47 -85.87 5.46
C ASP A 75 50.82 -85.56 6.13
N VAL A 76 50.91 -84.38 6.75
CA VAL A 76 52.03 -83.98 7.60
C VAL A 76 51.48 -83.85 9.02
N ASN A 77 51.75 -84.83 9.89
CA ASN A 77 51.21 -84.87 11.27
C ASN A 77 51.79 -83.79 12.21
N GLY A 78 52.66 -82.91 11.71
CA GLY A 78 53.41 -81.90 12.47
C GLY A 78 53.72 -80.71 11.58
N ASP A 79 54.91 -80.12 11.71
CA ASP A 79 55.22 -78.83 11.10
C ASP A 79 55.63 -78.92 9.61
N LEU A 80 55.24 -77.92 8.84
CA LEU A 80 55.65 -77.68 7.46
C LEU A 80 56.53 -76.42 7.37
N LEU A 81 57.78 -76.57 6.92
CA LEU A 81 58.73 -75.45 6.76
C LEU A 81 59.20 -75.35 5.30
N VAL A 82 58.88 -74.25 4.61
CA VAL A 82 59.33 -73.95 3.24
C VAL A 82 60.28 -72.76 3.30
N SER A 83 61.57 -72.99 3.05
CA SER A 83 62.65 -72.02 3.31
C SER A 83 63.07 -71.14 2.12
N GLY A 84 62.46 -71.30 0.94
CA GLY A 84 62.65 -70.41 -0.20
C GLY A 84 61.73 -70.72 -1.39
N ALA A 85 61.88 -69.98 -2.49
CA ALA A 85 61.01 -70.07 -3.67
C ALA A 85 61.11 -71.45 -4.33
N GLY A 86 60.01 -72.19 -4.39
CA GLY A 86 59.87 -73.50 -5.03
C GLY A 86 58.52 -73.63 -5.74
N ALA A 87 58.41 -74.56 -6.69
CA ALA A 87 57.14 -74.84 -7.37
C ALA A 87 56.45 -76.03 -6.71
N PHE A 88 55.23 -75.82 -6.22
CA PHE A 88 54.43 -76.87 -5.59
C PHE A 88 53.13 -77.08 -6.36
N SER A 89 52.95 -78.27 -6.92
CA SER A 89 51.79 -78.66 -7.72
C SER A 89 51.14 -79.90 -7.13
N ILE A 90 49.88 -79.80 -6.76
CA ILE A 90 49.04 -80.94 -6.34
C ILE A 90 48.08 -81.26 -7.49
N GLY A 91 47.88 -82.53 -7.81
CA GLY A 91 46.87 -82.96 -8.78
C GLY A 91 45.49 -82.99 -8.13
N ASN A 92 44.81 -84.14 -8.18
CA ASN A 92 43.48 -84.33 -7.56
C ASN A 92 43.55 -84.89 -6.12
N GLY A 93 44.74 -85.17 -5.57
CA GLY A 93 44.89 -85.60 -4.17
C GLY A 93 44.81 -84.42 -3.19
N TYR A 94 45.09 -84.64 -1.90
CA TYR A 94 45.13 -83.53 -0.94
C TYR A 94 46.48 -83.37 -0.24
N LEU A 95 46.75 -82.15 0.24
CA LEU A 95 47.77 -81.85 1.25
C LEU A 95 47.04 -81.48 2.54
N ALA A 96 47.35 -82.15 3.64
CA ALA A 96 46.88 -81.77 4.96
C ALA A 96 48.08 -81.69 5.93
N VAL A 97 48.15 -80.61 6.69
CA VAL A 97 49.19 -80.36 7.68
C VAL A 97 48.50 -80.18 9.02
N ASP A 98 48.85 -81.00 10.02
CA ASP A 98 48.25 -80.96 11.35
C ASP A 98 48.93 -79.93 12.27
N GLY A 99 50.19 -79.54 12.01
CA GLY A 99 50.98 -78.59 12.84
C GLY A 99 51.24 -77.23 12.20
N SER A 100 52.18 -76.45 12.76
CA SER A 100 52.50 -75.09 12.28
C SER A 100 53.16 -75.10 10.89
N SER A 101 52.85 -74.09 10.09
CA SER A 101 53.37 -73.92 8.73
C SER A 101 54.17 -72.62 8.61
N VAL A 102 55.35 -72.65 7.98
CA VAL A 102 56.15 -71.48 7.63
C VAL A 102 56.40 -71.51 6.12
N LEU A 103 55.91 -70.53 5.39
CA LEU A 103 55.91 -70.53 3.93
C LEU A 103 56.78 -69.42 3.32
N ALA A 104 57.66 -69.79 2.39
CA ALA A 104 58.41 -68.86 1.53
C ALA A 104 57.99 -68.95 0.05
N ALA A 105 57.06 -69.86 -0.27
CA ALA A 105 56.57 -70.13 -1.62
C ALA A 105 55.12 -70.61 -1.56
N GLY A 106 54.40 -70.42 -2.66
CA GLY A 106 53.00 -70.79 -2.83
C GLY A 106 52.74 -72.27 -3.16
N PHE A 107 51.45 -72.65 -3.08
CA PHE A 107 50.92 -73.94 -3.52
C PHE A 107 49.96 -73.74 -4.70
N SER A 108 49.96 -74.67 -5.64
CA SER A 108 48.94 -74.74 -6.69
C SER A 108 48.37 -76.15 -6.76
N SER A 109 47.06 -76.30 -6.90
CA SER A 109 46.42 -77.61 -7.11
C SER A 109 45.45 -77.62 -8.29
N ASN A 110 45.39 -78.75 -8.99
CA ASN A 110 44.46 -78.99 -10.09
C ASN A 110 43.29 -79.85 -9.61
N GLY A 111 42.56 -79.34 -8.61
CA GLY A 111 41.35 -79.97 -8.04
C GLY A 111 41.54 -80.64 -6.67
N GLY A 112 42.76 -80.64 -6.13
CA GLY A 112 43.09 -81.18 -4.82
C GLY A 112 42.78 -80.25 -3.65
N ASN A 113 42.45 -80.82 -2.49
CA ASN A 113 42.23 -80.05 -1.26
C ASN A 113 43.56 -79.67 -0.59
N ILE A 114 43.61 -78.50 0.02
CA ILE A 114 44.76 -78.02 0.79
C ILE A 114 44.23 -77.65 2.18
N THR A 115 44.74 -78.30 3.22
CA THR A 115 44.41 -78.00 4.62
C THR A 115 45.67 -77.69 5.40
N LEU A 116 45.72 -76.54 6.07
CA LEU A 116 46.82 -76.15 6.97
C LEU A 116 46.24 -75.95 8.39
N GLY A 117 46.71 -76.74 9.34
CA GLY A 117 46.30 -76.71 10.76
C GLY A 117 45.21 -77.72 11.17
N ALA A 118 45.11 -78.89 10.53
CA ALA A 118 44.00 -79.84 10.73
C ALA A 118 43.88 -80.50 12.14
N GLY A 119 44.71 -80.08 13.11
CA GLY A 119 44.96 -80.80 14.37
C GLY A 119 44.66 -80.07 15.68
N ASN A 120 44.92 -78.76 15.83
CA ASN A 120 44.68 -77.98 17.07
C ASN A 120 44.54 -76.46 16.84
N ASP A 121 43.66 -75.79 17.61
CA ASP A 121 43.37 -74.34 17.58
C ASP A 121 44.55 -73.38 17.93
N GLY A 122 45.78 -73.87 18.00
CA GLY A 122 46.97 -73.09 18.40
C GLY A 122 48.12 -73.10 17.38
N ASP A 123 47.95 -73.80 16.26
CA ASP A 123 48.97 -73.87 15.21
C ASP A 123 49.04 -72.55 14.43
N THR A 124 50.23 -72.18 13.97
CA THR A 124 50.50 -70.91 13.29
C THR A 124 50.87 -71.09 11.82
N LEU A 125 50.42 -70.16 10.96
CA LEU A 125 50.86 -70.02 9.58
C LEU A 125 51.70 -68.73 9.44
N GLU A 126 53.02 -68.87 9.30
CA GLU A 126 53.96 -67.76 9.08
C GLU A 126 54.35 -67.64 7.60
N LEU A 127 54.67 -66.43 7.15
CA LEU A 127 55.06 -66.13 5.77
C LEU A 127 56.39 -65.40 5.74
N THR A 128 57.40 -65.94 5.05
CA THR A 128 58.72 -65.28 4.89
C THR A 128 58.87 -64.55 3.54
N ALA A 129 57.93 -64.77 2.62
CA ALA A 129 57.78 -64.11 1.32
C ALA A 129 56.28 -63.90 1.01
N ASP A 130 55.97 -63.27 -0.12
CA ASP A 130 54.58 -63.25 -0.61
C ASP A 130 54.18 -64.65 -1.09
N VAL A 131 52.98 -65.09 -0.70
CA VAL A 131 52.53 -66.48 -0.89
C VAL A 131 51.17 -66.49 -1.58
N SER A 132 51.02 -67.40 -2.56
CA SER A 132 49.74 -67.70 -3.19
C SER A 132 49.43 -69.19 -3.07
N ILE A 133 48.26 -69.53 -2.54
CA ILE A 133 47.73 -70.89 -2.45
C ILE A 133 46.52 -70.93 -3.37
N SER A 134 46.60 -71.74 -4.42
CA SER A 134 45.56 -71.84 -5.45
C SER A 134 45.08 -73.27 -5.65
N SER A 135 43.79 -73.44 -5.97
CA SER A 135 43.15 -74.67 -6.38
C SER A 135 42.15 -74.38 -7.49
N VAL A 136 42.15 -75.17 -8.57
CA VAL A 136 41.17 -74.98 -9.66
C VAL A 136 39.73 -75.27 -9.20
N SER A 137 39.55 -76.30 -8.37
CA SER A 137 38.21 -76.77 -7.96
C SER A 137 38.16 -77.49 -6.60
N GLY A 138 39.28 -77.56 -5.88
CA GLY A 138 39.39 -78.19 -4.56
C GLY A 138 39.27 -77.17 -3.44
N ASN A 139 39.02 -77.63 -2.23
CA ASN A 139 38.86 -76.75 -1.07
C ASN A 139 40.21 -76.30 -0.53
N ILE A 140 40.25 -75.07 -0.02
CA ILE A 140 41.37 -74.56 0.79
C ILE A 140 40.82 -74.32 2.19
N ASP A 141 41.41 -74.96 3.19
CA ASP A 141 41.00 -74.86 4.59
C ASP A 141 42.20 -74.44 5.45
N ILE A 142 42.14 -73.24 6.03
CA ILE A 142 43.18 -72.72 6.91
C ILE A 142 42.59 -72.64 8.32
N ASP A 143 42.99 -73.60 9.14
CA ASP A 143 42.60 -73.70 10.55
C ASP A 143 43.73 -73.24 11.51
N SER A 144 44.84 -72.75 10.95
CA SER A 144 45.93 -72.12 11.71
C SER A 144 45.71 -70.62 11.91
N ILE A 145 46.22 -70.08 13.02
CA ILE A 145 46.37 -68.64 13.25
C ILE A 145 47.43 -68.11 12.27
N ILE A 146 47.06 -67.17 11.39
CA ILE A 146 48.02 -66.54 10.47
C ILE A 146 48.72 -65.40 11.22
N ASP A 147 49.93 -65.63 11.73
CA ASP A 147 50.69 -64.68 12.57
C ASP A 147 52.20 -65.01 12.52
N GLY A 148 53.05 -64.31 13.27
CA GLY A 148 54.50 -64.52 13.26
C GLY A 148 55.24 -63.53 12.35
N ASP A 149 56.23 -63.96 11.56
CA ASP A 149 57.04 -63.06 10.68
C ASP A 149 56.31 -62.59 9.41
N ILE A 150 55.01 -62.29 9.49
CA ILE A 150 54.16 -61.94 8.34
C ILE A 150 54.20 -60.46 7.92
N ALA A 151 55.00 -59.65 8.62
CA ALA A 151 55.01 -58.19 8.44
C ALA A 151 55.47 -57.79 7.03
N GLY A 152 54.61 -57.04 6.32
CA GLY A 152 54.91 -56.57 4.96
C GLY A 152 54.93 -57.68 3.92
N ARG A 153 54.24 -58.79 4.16
CA ARG A 153 54.00 -59.90 3.22
C ARG A 153 52.56 -59.91 2.75
N SER A 154 52.28 -60.50 1.59
CA SER A 154 50.92 -60.68 1.08
C SER A 154 50.55 -62.15 0.96
N LEU A 155 49.28 -62.46 1.21
CA LEU A 155 48.73 -63.80 1.05
C LEU A 155 47.57 -63.78 0.05
N SER A 156 47.59 -64.70 -0.90
CA SER A 156 46.48 -64.94 -1.83
C SER A 156 46.00 -66.39 -1.66
N LEU A 157 44.71 -66.57 -1.40
CA LEU A 157 44.04 -67.87 -1.30
C LEU A 157 42.95 -67.92 -2.37
N ASP A 158 43.09 -68.81 -3.34
CA ASP A 158 42.17 -68.96 -4.47
C ASP A 158 41.70 -70.41 -4.57
N SER A 159 40.47 -70.69 -4.20
CA SER A 159 39.90 -72.06 -4.29
C SER A 159 39.23 -72.34 -5.64
N GLY A 160 39.23 -71.39 -6.57
CA GLY A 160 38.55 -71.50 -7.85
C GLY A 160 37.06 -71.76 -7.66
N SER A 161 36.57 -72.91 -8.12
CA SER A 161 35.18 -73.32 -7.87
C SER A 161 34.95 -74.05 -6.53
N GLY A 162 36.00 -74.25 -5.73
CA GLY A 162 35.96 -74.93 -4.43
C GLY A 162 35.51 -74.02 -3.28
N LEU A 163 35.53 -74.53 -2.04
CA LEU A 163 35.28 -73.72 -0.85
C LEU A 163 36.59 -73.26 -0.22
N LEU A 164 36.64 -71.99 0.18
CA LEU A 164 37.66 -71.44 1.05
C LEU A 164 37.11 -71.31 2.48
N THR A 165 37.80 -71.90 3.46
CA THR A 165 37.45 -71.83 4.89
C THR A 165 38.62 -71.24 5.68
N LEU A 166 38.31 -70.28 6.56
CA LEU A 166 39.24 -69.61 7.45
C LEU A 166 38.66 -69.67 8.86
N SER A 167 39.27 -70.47 9.74
CA SER A 167 38.69 -70.75 11.06
C SER A 167 39.28 -69.92 12.19
N GLN A 168 40.47 -69.33 12.00
CA GLN A 168 41.22 -68.61 13.03
C GLN A 168 41.58 -67.18 12.63
N SER A 169 42.07 -66.39 13.60
CA SER A 169 42.45 -64.99 13.38
C SER A 169 43.67 -64.82 12.47
N ILE A 170 43.68 -63.70 11.75
CA ILE A 170 44.75 -63.28 10.84
C ILE A 170 45.34 -61.97 11.35
N GLY A 171 46.65 -61.95 11.59
CA GLY A 171 47.39 -60.74 11.96
C GLY A 171 47.26 -60.28 13.41
N SER A 172 47.16 -61.21 14.38
CA SER A 172 46.95 -60.88 15.80
C SER A 172 48.13 -60.18 16.50
N SER A 173 49.38 -60.49 16.13
CA SER A 173 50.59 -59.93 16.76
C SER A 173 51.41 -59.05 15.81
N LEU A 174 51.53 -59.47 14.54
CA LEU A 174 52.11 -58.70 13.45
C LEU A 174 51.11 -58.67 12.28
N THR A 175 51.05 -57.57 11.54
CA THR A 175 50.03 -57.39 10.51
C THR A 175 50.54 -57.74 9.12
N LEU A 176 49.72 -58.46 8.37
CA LEU A 176 49.95 -58.76 6.95
C LEU A 176 49.84 -57.46 6.12
N LEU A 177 50.47 -57.41 4.94
CA LEU A 177 50.26 -56.31 3.99
C LEU A 177 48.89 -56.48 3.32
N ASP A 178 48.80 -57.35 2.31
CA ASP A 178 47.56 -57.56 1.55
C ASP A 178 47.05 -59.00 1.71
N LEU A 179 45.72 -59.15 1.73
CA LEU A 179 45.02 -60.44 1.72
C LEU A 179 44.04 -60.51 0.55
N THR A 180 44.22 -61.49 -0.33
CA THR A 180 43.29 -61.77 -1.44
C THR A 180 42.64 -63.14 -1.25
N LEU A 181 41.30 -63.19 -1.25
CA LEU A 181 40.51 -64.39 -1.04
C LEU A 181 39.57 -64.61 -2.23
N ASP A 182 39.60 -65.80 -2.84
CA ASP A 182 38.65 -66.20 -3.88
C ASP A 182 38.02 -67.56 -3.54
N SER A 183 36.70 -67.54 -3.33
CA SER A 183 35.88 -68.70 -2.92
C SER A 183 34.82 -68.99 -3.98
N GLY A 184 34.71 -70.25 -4.41
CA GLY A 184 33.59 -70.68 -5.25
C GLY A 184 32.23 -70.71 -4.54
N GLY A 185 32.22 -70.60 -3.21
CA GLY A 185 31.00 -70.62 -2.38
C GLY A 185 30.94 -69.48 -1.36
N ALA A 186 30.22 -69.70 -0.25
CA ALA A 186 30.16 -68.73 0.85
C ALA A 186 31.50 -68.64 1.58
N LEU A 187 31.76 -67.47 2.19
CA LEU A 187 32.98 -67.20 2.94
C LEU A 187 32.64 -66.45 4.22
N ASP A 188 33.11 -66.97 5.36
CA ASP A 188 33.06 -66.25 6.63
C ASP A 188 34.46 -65.71 6.95
N LEU A 189 34.54 -64.41 7.23
CA LEU A 189 35.81 -63.72 7.51
C LEU A 189 36.07 -63.70 9.03
N PRO A 190 37.14 -64.36 9.51
CA PRO A 190 37.53 -64.27 10.91
C PRO A 190 38.18 -62.90 11.20
N ALA A 191 38.54 -62.68 12.46
CA ALA A 191 39.22 -61.44 12.87
C ALA A 191 40.51 -61.25 12.05
N THR A 192 40.61 -60.14 11.33
CA THR A 192 41.66 -59.89 10.32
C THR A 192 42.25 -58.49 10.48
N SER A 193 43.57 -58.40 10.61
CA SER A 193 44.31 -57.14 10.78
C SER A 193 45.42 -56.99 9.74
N LEU A 194 45.28 -56.00 8.87
CA LEU A 194 46.15 -55.74 7.73
C LEU A 194 46.74 -54.31 7.80
N THR A 195 47.87 -54.11 7.11
CA THR A 195 48.43 -52.78 6.81
C THR A 195 48.10 -52.28 5.41
N GLY A 196 47.65 -53.19 4.54
CA GLY A 196 47.20 -52.96 3.18
C GLY A 196 45.77 -53.46 2.97
N ASP A 197 45.51 -54.03 1.80
CA ASP A 197 44.15 -54.24 1.28
C ASP A 197 43.60 -55.65 1.56
N LEU A 198 42.29 -55.73 1.83
CA LEU A 198 41.53 -56.97 1.86
C LEU A 198 40.67 -57.05 0.60
N THR A 199 40.99 -57.98 -0.31
CA THR A 199 40.21 -58.25 -1.52
C THR A 199 39.53 -59.62 -1.42
N VAL A 200 38.22 -59.67 -1.61
CA VAL A 200 37.39 -60.87 -1.47
C VAL A 200 36.49 -61.06 -2.68
N SER A 201 36.51 -62.25 -3.27
CA SER A 201 35.58 -62.73 -4.28
C SER A 201 34.92 -64.01 -3.78
N ALA A 202 33.59 -64.10 -3.85
CA ALA A 202 32.83 -65.26 -3.38
C ALA A 202 31.67 -65.63 -4.32
N GLY A 203 31.50 -66.91 -4.63
CA GLY A 203 30.31 -67.42 -5.33
C GLY A 203 29.04 -67.47 -4.47
N GLY A 204 29.16 -67.21 -3.17
CA GLY A 204 28.07 -67.18 -2.19
C GLY A 204 28.15 -65.97 -1.24
N ASN A 205 27.47 -66.07 -0.11
CA ASN A 205 27.42 -65.00 0.88
C ASN A 205 28.79 -64.73 1.49
N VAL A 206 29.10 -63.47 1.78
CA VAL A 206 30.25 -63.07 2.59
C VAL A 206 29.74 -62.58 3.94
N THR A 207 30.15 -63.27 5.02
CA THR A 207 29.86 -62.89 6.41
C THR A 207 31.14 -62.64 7.17
N GLN A 208 31.02 -62.14 8.40
CA GLN A 208 32.17 -62.04 9.31
C GLN A 208 31.83 -62.60 10.68
N SER A 209 32.83 -63.26 11.27
CA SER A 209 32.84 -63.72 12.66
C SER A 209 33.77 -62.90 13.55
N GLY A 210 34.66 -62.09 12.97
CA GLY A 210 35.55 -61.17 13.69
C GLY A 210 35.61 -59.77 13.07
N VAL A 211 36.30 -58.86 13.76
CA VAL A 211 36.52 -57.48 13.28
C VAL A 211 37.60 -57.48 12.20
N LEU A 212 37.36 -56.71 11.14
CA LEU A 212 38.27 -56.56 10.00
C LEU A 212 38.92 -55.17 10.01
N SER A 213 40.20 -55.07 9.65
CA SER A 213 40.91 -53.79 9.54
C SER A 213 42.01 -53.81 8.48
N GLY A 214 42.21 -52.66 7.82
CA GLY A 214 43.18 -52.47 6.73
C GLY A 214 43.04 -51.12 6.05
N THR A 215 43.61 -50.94 4.85
CA THR A 215 43.48 -49.71 4.06
C THR A 215 42.24 -49.71 3.20
N THR A 216 42.14 -50.67 2.27
CA THR A 216 41.00 -50.84 1.36
C THR A 216 40.33 -52.17 1.58
N LEU A 217 39.01 -52.16 1.69
CA LEU A 217 38.18 -53.36 1.64
C LEU A 217 37.52 -53.44 0.27
N HIS A 218 37.74 -54.52 -0.48
CA HIS A 218 36.98 -54.85 -1.67
C HIS A 218 36.32 -56.20 -1.50
N VAL A 219 34.99 -56.25 -1.52
CA VAL A 219 34.23 -57.50 -1.44
C VAL A 219 33.29 -57.61 -2.62
N LYS A 220 33.34 -58.76 -3.29
CA LYS A 220 32.53 -59.07 -4.44
C LYS A 220 31.85 -60.43 -4.28
N THR A 221 30.55 -60.49 -4.56
CA THR A 221 29.82 -61.75 -4.68
C THR A 221 29.32 -62.00 -6.10
N LEU A 222 29.27 -63.27 -6.51
CA LEU A 222 28.94 -63.70 -7.88
C LEU A 222 27.81 -64.75 -7.86
N LEU A 223 26.56 -64.31 -7.69
CA LEU A 223 25.39 -65.19 -7.63
C LEU A 223 24.14 -64.56 -8.30
N ASN A 224 23.51 -65.26 -9.25
CA ASN A 224 22.37 -64.72 -10.01
C ASN A 224 21.15 -64.36 -9.15
N GLY A 225 20.99 -65.01 -7.99
CA GLY A 225 19.90 -64.71 -7.06
C GLY A 225 20.23 -63.59 -6.06
N GLY A 226 21.43 -63.02 -6.11
CA GLY A 226 21.96 -62.13 -5.09
C GLY A 226 22.55 -62.91 -3.92
N ALA A 227 23.81 -62.64 -3.59
CA ALA A 227 24.46 -63.13 -2.38
C ALA A 227 24.78 -61.93 -1.48
N LEU A 228 24.43 -62.05 -0.20
CA LEU A 228 24.60 -60.97 0.77
C LEU A 228 26.07 -60.75 1.12
N ILE A 229 26.43 -59.49 1.33
CA ILE A 229 27.67 -59.07 1.98
C ILE A 229 27.25 -58.49 3.33
N ASN A 230 27.49 -59.23 4.42
CA ASN A 230 27.05 -58.83 5.75
C ASN A 230 28.23 -58.73 6.71
N LEU A 231 28.68 -57.49 6.89
CA LEU A 231 29.85 -57.12 7.65
C LEU A 231 29.50 -56.17 8.81
N PRO A 232 28.72 -56.61 9.83
CA PRO A 232 28.04 -55.71 10.77
C PRO A 232 28.87 -55.29 11.99
N LEU A 233 30.00 -55.95 12.30
CA LEU A 233 30.84 -55.53 13.43
C LEU A 233 31.60 -54.26 13.06
N ALA A 234 32.11 -53.54 14.06
CA ALA A 234 32.80 -52.27 13.86
C ALA A 234 34.18 -52.50 13.22
N ASN A 235 34.25 -52.52 11.90
CA ASN A 235 35.48 -52.70 11.13
C ASN A 235 36.34 -51.43 11.14
N ALA A 236 37.50 -51.42 10.48
CA ALA A 236 38.33 -50.22 10.39
C ALA A 236 39.07 -50.18 9.05
N PHE A 237 38.39 -49.67 8.02
CA PHE A 237 38.97 -49.42 6.70
C PHE A 237 38.83 -47.95 6.31
N THR A 238 39.81 -47.47 5.54
CA THR A 238 39.76 -46.09 5.00
C THR A 238 38.91 -46.00 3.75
N THR A 239 38.96 -47.03 2.90
CA THR A 239 38.25 -47.11 1.61
C THR A 239 37.49 -48.43 1.55
N VAL A 240 36.23 -48.41 1.10
CA VAL A 240 35.34 -49.57 1.06
C VAL A 240 34.66 -49.67 -0.30
N ASN A 241 34.74 -50.84 -0.92
CA ASN A 241 34.13 -51.21 -2.19
C ASN A 241 33.34 -52.52 -2.02
N LEU A 242 32.02 -52.53 -2.18
CA LEU A 242 31.17 -53.72 -1.96
C LEU A 242 30.25 -53.95 -3.16
N GLU A 243 30.34 -55.12 -3.79
CA GLU A 243 29.63 -55.43 -5.03
C GLU A 243 28.88 -56.76 -4.93
N SER A 244 27.55 -56.74 -5.01
CA SER A 244 26.73 -57.95 -5.23
C SER A 244 26.39 -58.08 -6.70
N ARG A 245 27.03 -59.02 -7.40
CA ARG A 245 26.93 -59.19 -8.86
C ARG A 245 26.36 -60.56 -9.22
N ASN A 246 25.84 -60.65 -10.43
CA ASN A 246 25.40 -61.93 -10.97
C ASN A 246 26.60 -62.85 -11.29
N THR A 247 26.35 -64.15 -11.52
CA THR A 247 27.44 -65.14 -11.76
C THR A 247 28.34 -64.81 -12.95
N ALA A 248 27.83 -64.04 -13.92
CA ALA A 248 28.56 -63.62 -15.10
C ALA A 248 29.29 -62.28 -14.92
N ASP A 249 29.15 -61.63 -13.77
CA ASP A 249 29.69 -60.31 -13.46
C ASP A 249 29.27 -59.19 -14.45
N GLY A 250 28.10 -59.35 -15.05
CA GLY A 250 27.57 -58.46 -16.09
C GLY A 250 26.45 -57.54 -15.62
N ALA A 251 25.81 -57.87 -14.50
CA ALA A 251 24.71 -57.10 -13.92
C ALA A 251 24.80 -57.12 -12.39
N ASP A 252 24.16 -56.14 -11.77
CA ASP A 252 23.97 -56.10 -10.33
C ASP A 252 22.93 -57.17 -9.93
N ALA A 253 23.04 -57.66 -8.70
CA ALA A 253 22.19 -58.73 -8.19
C ALA A 253 21.60 -58.33 -6.83
N ALA A 254 20.48 -58.93 -6.45
CA ALA A 254 19.70 -58.55 -5.28
C ALA A 254 20.28 -59.02 -3.93
N GLY A 255 21.61 -58.95 -3.75
CA GLY A 255 22.26 -59.31 -2.50
C GLY A 255 22.41 -58.11 -1.57
N ASN A 256 21.81 -58.19 -0.39
CA ASN A 256 21.89 -57.10 0.58
C ASN A 256 23.34 -56.84 1.02
N ILE A 257 23.66 -55.56 1.20
CA ILE A 257 24.97 -55.10 1.66
C ILE A 257 24.80 -54.44 3.03
N THR A 258 25.51 -54.95 4.04
CA THR A 258 25.60 -54.36 5.37
C THR A 258 27.06 -54.15 5.70
N TYR A 259 27.45 -52.93 6.08
CA TYR A 259 28.82 -52.62 6.52
C TYR A 259 28.81 -51.62 7.68
N ASN A 260 29.64 -51.89 8.69
CA ASN A 260 29.84 -51.02 9.84
C ASN A 260 31.33 -50.74 10.07
N ASP A 261 31.69 -49.48 10.33
CA ASP A 261 33.05 -49.05 10.62
C ASP A 261 33.16 -48.39 12.00
N THR A 262 34.32 -48.56 12.65
CA THR A 262 34.68 -47.91 13.92
C THR A 262 35.05 -46.45 13.72
N ASN A 263 35.39 -46.06 12.49
CA ASN A 263 35.76 -44.71 12.07
C ASN A 263 34.74 -44.19 11.03
N GLY A 264 35.18 -43.23 10.22
CA GLY A 264 34.55 -42.89 8.95
C GLY A 264 35.32 -43.54 7.80
N PHE A 265 34.68 -43.68 6.65
CA PHE A 265 35.27 -44.33 5.48
C PHE A 265 34.82 -43.64 4.19
N ASP A 266 35.63 -43.83 3.15
CA ASP A 266 35.33 -43.42 1.79
C ASP A 266 34.75 -44.60 1.00
N LEU A 267 33.69 -44.35 0.25
CA LEU A 267 33.23 -45.27 -0.78
C LEU A 267 34.13 -45.12 -2.01
N GLY A 268 35.02 -46.08 -2.18
CA GLY A 268 36.11 -45.99 -3.13
C GLY A 268 35.67 -46.14 -4.58
N THR A 269 36.66 -46.12 -5.46
CA THR A 269 36.49 -46.68 -6.81
C THR A 269 37.00 -48.11 -6.77
N SER A 270 36.21 -49.07 -7.24
CA SER A 270 36.75 -50.42 -7.43
C SER A 270 37.77 -50.42 -8.57
N CYS A 271 38.82 -51.23 -8.47
CA CYS A 271 39.87 -51.38 -9.49
C CYS A 271 39.34 -51.80 -10.88
N PHE A 272 38.05 -52.19 -10.99
CA PHE A 272 37.47 -52.82 -12.18
C PHE A 272 36.16 -52.21 -12.68
N ALA A 273 35.47 -51.35 -11.93
CA ALA A 273 34.17 -50.81 -12.37
C ALA A 273 33.81 -49.39 -11.88
N GLY A 274 34.69 -48.71 -11.15
CA GLY A 274 34.49 -47.29 -10.77
C GLY A 274 33.46 -47.02 -9.66
N ALA A 275 32.72 -48.02 -9.21
CA ALA A 275 31.72 -47.90 -8.14
C ALA A 275 32.28 -48.28 -6.76
N GLY A 276 31.76 -47.63 -5.72
CA GLY A 276 32.01 -47.96 -4.32
C GLY A 276 30.99 -48.97 -3.78
N ILE A 277 29.72 -48.88 -4.19
CA ILE A 277 28.68 -49.86 -3.84
C ILE A 277 27.90 -50.25 -5.09
N ARG A 278 27.62 -51.54 -5.26
CA ARG A 278 26.76 -52.05 -6.34
C ARG A 278 25.86 -53.18 -5.86
N THR A 279 24.54 -53.02 -5.95
CA THR A 279 23.57 -54.08 -5.67
C THR A 279 22.15 -53.71 -6.14
N ASP A 280 21.32 -54.70 -6.43
CA ASP A 280 19.86 -54.49 -6.53
C ASP A 280 19.18 -54.65 -5.14
N GLY A 281 19.90 -55.12 -4.13
CA GLY A 281 19.40 -55.36 -2.77
C GLY A 281 19.44 -54.12 -1.87
N THR A 282 19.12 -54.29 -0.59
CA THR A 282 19.19 -53.18 0.38
C THR A 282 20.62 -52.88 0.79
N VAL A 283 20.94 -51.61 1.01
CA VAL A 283 22.25 -51.15 1.50
C VAL A 283 22.08 -50.59 2.91
N THR A 284 22.89 -51.05 3.87
CA THR A 284 22.95 -50.50 5.24
C THR A 284 24.39 -50.19 5.60
N LEU A 285 24.69 -48.90 5.75
CA LEU A 285 26.02 -48.41 6.09
C LEU A 285 26.00 -47.69 7.43
N SER A 286 26.94 -48.01 8.31
CA SER A 286 27.12 -47.30 9.58
C SER A 286 28.58 -47.02 9.91
N GLY A 287 28.81 -45.96 10.67
CA GLY A 287 30.15 -45.54 11.08
C GLY A 287 30.12 -44.60 12.29
N VAL A 288 31.28 -44.41 12.92
CA VAL A 288 31.45 -43.43 14.01
C VAL A 288 32.11 -42.13 13.50
N GLY A 289 32.59 -42.09 12.26
CA GLY A 289 33.13 -40.91 11.57
C GLY A 289 32.33 -40.52 10.33
N ALA A 290 32.88 -39.69 9.45
CA ALA A 290 32.21 -39.23 8.23
C ALA A 290 32.15 -40.31 7.13
N LEU A 291 31.10 -40.26 6.30
CA LEU A 291 31.00 -40.99 5.03
C LEU A 291 31.40 -40.06 3.89
N THR A 292 32.41 -40.43 3.11
CA THR A 292 32.79 -39.73 1.88
C THR A 292 32.64 -40.64 0.67
N GLN A 293 32.73 -40.04 -0.51
CA GLN A 293 32.57 -40.76 -1.77
C GLN A 293 33.66 -40.38 -2.78
N SER A 294 34.31 -41.41 -3.32
CA SER A 294 35.15 -41.36 -4.51
C SER A 294 34.58 -42.14 -5.69
N GLY A 295 33.74 -43.15 -5.46
CA GLY A 295 33.04 -43.91 -6.50
C GLY A 295 31.54 -44.01 -6.26
N GLU A 296 30.77 -44.19 -7.33
CA GLU A 296 29.30 -44.18 -7.32
C GLU A 296 28.68 -45.24 -6.39
N VAL A 297 27.46 -44.95 -5.93
CA VAL A 297 26.58 -45.89 -5.23
C VAL A 297 25.44 -46.25 -6.15
N ILE A 298 25.34 -47.53 -6.50
CA ILE A 298 24.26 -48.08 -7.31
C ILE A 298 23.44 -49.02 -6.42
N ALA A 299 22.21 -48.59 -6.11
CA ALA A 299 21.22 -49.30 -5.30
C ALA A 299 19.85 -49.32 -6.00
N ASP A 300 19.83 -49.87 -7.23
CA ASP A 300 18.77 -49.76 -8.24
C ASP A 300 17.36 -50.12 -7.78
N THR A 301 17.20 -51.02 -6.79
CA THR A 301 15.86 -51.44 -6.33
C THR A 301 15.67 -51.50 -4.81
N GLY A 302 16.77 -51.52 -4.05
CA GLY A 302 16.71 -51.62 -2.60
C GLY A 302 16.90 -50.28 -1.91
N ALA A 303 16.27 -50.15 -0.74
CA ALA A 303 16.46 -48.97 0.10
C ALA A 303 17.90 -48.90 0.65
N THR A 304 18.43 -47.67 0.73
CA THR A 304 19.71 -47.36 1.36
C THR A 304 19.50 -46.72 2.72
N THR A 305 20.14 -47.25 3.77
CA THR A 305 20.06 -46.74 5.15
C THR A 305 21.44 -46.34 5.66
N LEU A 306 21.58 -45.10 6.14
CA LEU A 306 22.84 -44.53 6.60
C LEU A 306 22.78 -44.15 8.08
N THR A 307 23.76 -44.58 8.89
CA THR A 307 23.86 -44.27 10.32
C THR A 307 25.28 -43.84 10.71
N PHE A 308 25.56 -42.54 10.67
CA PHE A 308 26.90 -41.99 10.95
C PHE A 308 26.95 -41.07 12.17
N GLY A 309 25.82 -40.86 12.85
CA GLY A 309 25.73 -40.03 14.06
C GLY A 309 25.68 -38.54 13.76
N ALA A 310 25.03 -37.79 14.64
CA ALA A 310 24.70 -36.37 14.45
C ALA A 310 25.91 -35.40 14.44
N GLY A 311 27.14 -35.89 14.60
CA GLY A 311 28.37 -35.10 14.54
C GLY A 311 29.18 -35.29 13.26
N ASN A 312 28.75 -36.18 12.36
CA ASN A 312 29.53 -36.61 11.22
C ASN A 312 28.80 -36.36 9.90
N ASN A 313 29.54 -35.87 8.91
CA ASN A 313 28.99 -35.54 7.60
C ASN A 313 28.88 -36.77 6.71
N ILE A 314 27.91 -36.74 5.80
CA ILE A 314 27.68 -37.73 4.76
C ILE A 314 27.77 -36.99 3.42
N SER A 315 28.72 -37.39 2.57
CA SER A 315 28.91 -36.83 1.25
C SER A 315 28.86 -37.93 0.20
N LEU A 316 27.70 -38.05 -0.47
CA LEU A 316 27.46 -38.91 -1.63
C LEU A 316 27.22 -38.01 -2.84
N ASN A 317 28.30 -37.41 -3.34
CA ASN A 317 28.27 -36.30 -4.29
C ASN A 317 28.61 -36.71 -5.75
N ASP A 318 28.65 -38.01 -6.07
CA ASP A 318 28.77 -38.47 -7.45
C ASP A 318 27.43 -38.32 -8.19
N ALA A 319 27.47 -37.71 -9.38
CA ALA A 319 26.28 -37.48 -10.19
C ALA A 319 25.64 -38.77 -10.74
N ASN A 320 26.36 -39.89 -10.74
CA ASN A 320 25.89 -41.20 -11.21
C ASN A 320 25.32 -42.07 -10.08
N ASN A 321 25.27 -41.56 -8.86
CA ASN A 321 24.56 -42.26 -7.80
C ASN A 321 23.13 -42.57 -8.23
N ASP A 322 22.65 -43.76 -7.88
CA ASP A 322 21.33 -44.25 -8.23
C ASP A 322 20.70 -44.87 -6.98
N PHE A 323 19.86 -44.06 -6.32
CA PHE A 323 19.09 -44.44 -5.16
C PHE A 323 17.61 -44.53 -5.52
N THR A 324 16.92 -45.53 -4.98
CA THR A 324 15.46 -45.57 -4.97
C THR A 324 14.91 -44.80 -3.77
N THR A 325 14.99 -45.39 -2.58
CA THR A 325 14.68 -44.75 -1.30
C THR A 325 15.96 -44.62 -0.46
N LEU A 326 16.21 -43.44 0.09
CA LEU A 326 17.36 -43.16 0.95
C LEU A 326 16.91 -42.67 2.34
N SER A 327 17.33 -43.37 3.39
CA SER A 327 17.06 -43.00 4.79
C SER A 327 18.35 -42.66 5.53
N VAL A 328 18.44 -41.43 6.06
CA VAL A 328 19.56 -41.00 6.92
C VAL A 328 19.12 -41.07 8.37
N VAL A 329 19.35 -42.20 9.04
CA VAL A 329 18.98 -42.38 10.46
C VAL A 329 19.68 -41.35 11.34
N SER A 330 20.93 -41.03 11.03
CA SER A 330 21.66 -39.92 11.66
C SER A 330 22.85 -39.46 10.82
N GLY A 331 22.99 -38.14 10.70
CA GLY A 331 24.13 -37.44 10.10
C GLY A 331 24.13 -35.96 10.53
N ASN A 332 25.25 -35.26 10.32
CA ASN A 332 25.34 -33.81 10.45
C ASN A 332 25.00 -33.12 9.13
N ASP A 333 25.97 -32.75 8.31
CA ASP A 333 25.70 -32.26 6.95
C ASP A 333 25.60 -33.43 5.96
N VAL A 334 24.57 -33.40 5.12
CA VAL A 334 24.28 -34.44 4.12
C VAL A 334 24.29 -33.82 2.72
N ILE A 335 25.19 -34.28 1.86
CA ILE A 335 25.29 -33.89 0.45
C ILE A 335 24.98 -35.10 -0.40
N LEU A 336 24.01 -34.96 -1.30
CA LEU A 336 23.51 -36.01 -2.17
C LEU A 336 23.46 -35.51 -3.62
N GLN A 337 23.94 -36.33 -4.53
CA GLN A 337 23.55 -36.30 -5.92
C GLN A 337 22.89 -37.63 -6.27
N ASP A 338 21.89 -37.58 -7.13
CA ASP A 338 21.18 -38.74 -7.64
C ASP A 338 20.86 -38.55 -9.12
N THR A 339 21.03 -39.62 -9.91
CA THR A 339 20.87 -39.60 -11.37
C THR A 339 19.41 -39.52 -11.79
N ASN A 340 18.50 -40.03 -10.96
CA ASN A 340 17.11 -40.22 -11.29
C ASN A 340 16.19 -39.63 -10.20
N ALA A 341 15.05 -40.26 -9.94
CA ALA A 341 14.10 -39.80 -8.94
C ALA A 341 14.43 -40.45 -7.60
N ILE A 342 14.54 -39.63 -6.56
CA ILE A 342 14.89 -40.09 -5.22
C ILE A 342 13.71 -39.91 -4.26
N ASP A 343 13.49 -40.93 -3.45
CA ASP A 343 12.54 -40.94 -2.36
C ASP A 343 13.26 -40.82 -1.02
N LEU A 344 12.98 -39.75 -0.26
CA LEU A 344 13.55 -39.53 1.05
C LEU A 344 12.77 -40.33 2.09
N GLY A 345 13.38 -41.42 2.55
CA GLY A 345 12.87 -42.16 3.70
C GLY A 345 13.11 -41.40 5.02
N ALA A 346 12.69 -42.00 6.13
CA ALA A 346 12.81 -41.39 7.46
C ALA A 346 14.25 -40.92 7.74
N SER A 347 14.43 -39.61 7.93
CA SER A 347 15.74 -38.97 7.96
C SER A 347 15.89 -37.94 9.08
N GLY A 348 17.01 -38.02 9.81
CA GLY A 348 17.40 -37.12 10.90
C GLY A 348 18.77 -36.49 10.65
N ILE A 349 18.75 -35.23 10.23
CA ILE A 349 19.91 -34.47 9.77
C ILE A 349 20.11 -33.29 10.73
N SER A 350 21.20 -33.31 11.51
CA SER A 350 21.47 -32.26 12.50
C SER A 350 22.12 -30.99 11.93
N GLY A 351 22.53 -31.05 10.65
CA GLY A 351 23.14 -29.96 9.90
C GLY A 351 22.28 -29.55 8.70
N ILE A 352 22.88 -29.48 7.52
CA ILE A 352 22.20 -29.16 6.24
C ILE A 352 21.88 -30.41 5.42
N LEU A 353 20.87 -30.30 4.54
CA LEU A 353 20.64 -31.21 3.42
C LEU A 353 20.87 -30.46 2.11
N SER A 354 21.76 -30.97 1.25
CA SER A 354 21.98 -30.47 -0.11
C SER A 354 21.80 -31.62 -1.11
N LEU A 355 20.68 -31.62 -1.82
CA LEU A 355 20.29 -32.66 -2.77
C LEU A 355 20.16 -32.10 -4.19
N THR A 356 20.79 -32.77 -5.15
CA THR A 356 20.53 -32.58 -6.59
C THR A 356 20.06 -33.91 -7.19
N ALA A 357 18.88 -33.93 -7.79
CA ALA A 357 18.30 -35.12 -8.40
C ALA A 357 18.05 -34.90 -9.90
N GLY A 358 18.32 -35.91 -10.72
CA GLY A 358 18.00 -35.89 -12.16
C GLY A 358 16.49 -36.07 -12.46
N GLY A 359 15.71 -36.52 -11.47
CA GLY A 359 14.29 -36.80 -11.50
C GLY A 359 13.50 -36.07 -10.42
N ALA A 360 12.32 -36.60 -10.09
CA ALA A 360 11.47 -36.05 -9.03
C ALA A 360 12.05 -36.36 -7.64
N VAL A 361 11.76 -35.51 -6.67
CA VAL A 361 12.11 -35.73 -5.27
C VAL A 361 10.83 -35.94 -4.48
N THR A 362 10.71 -37.09 -3.82
CA THR A 362 9.58 -37.40 -2.92
C THR A 362 10.09 -37.66 -1.50
N ASP A 363 9.19 -37.72 -0.53
CA ASP A 363 9.45 -38.34 0.76
C ASP A 363 8.48 -39.51 1.01
N SER A 364 8.92 -40.48 1.82
CA SER A 364 8.12 -41.64 2.22
C SER A 364 8.08 -41.82 3.75
N GLY A 365 8.53 -40.81 4.48
CA GLY A 365 8.69 -40.84 5.93
C GLY A 365 9.21 -39.52 6.45
N THR A 366 9.10 -39.31 7.77
CA THR A 366 9.46 -38.03 8.38
C THR A 366 10.91 -37.64 8.11
N VAL A 367 11.11 -36.47 7.50
CA VAL A 367 12.41 -35.84 7.29
C VAL A 367 12.58 -34.65 8.23
N THR A 368 13.66 -34.65 8.99
CA THR A 368 14.03 -33.54 9.89
C THR A 368 15.43 -33.05 9.57
N VAL A 369 15.56 -31.76 9.28
CA VAL A 369 16.80 -31.04 8.98
C VAL A 369 16.86 -29.84 9.92
N ALA A 370 17.93 -29.73 10.70
CA ALA A 370 18.02 -28.68 11.73
C ALA A 370 18.28 -27.27 11.16
N ASN A 371 18.95 -27.17 9.99
CA ASN A 371 19.38 -25.90 9.39
C ASN A 371 18.72 -25.65 8.02
N ASN A 372 19.46 -25.79 6.92
CA ASN A 372 18.98 -25.46 5.58
C ASN A 372 18.79 -26.73 4.76
N THR A 373 17.73 -26.75 3.95
CA THR A 373 17.47 -27.78 2.95
C THR A 373 17.52 -27.17 1.56
N THR A 374 18.47 -27.61 0.74
CA THR A 374 18.59 -27.22 -0.66
C THR A 374 18.25 -28.42 -1.54
N ILE A 375 17.24 -28.30 -2.39
CA ILE A 375 16.82 -29.35 -3.32
C ILE A 375 16.75 -28.77 -4.72
N ASN A 376 17.49 -29.40 -5.64
CA ASN A 376 17.44 -29.09 -7.07
C ASN A 376 16.99 -30.32 -7.86
N ALA A 377 15.72 -30.33 -8.27
CA ALA A 377 15.13 -31.33 -9.15
C ALA A 377 15.05 -30.84 -10.62
N GLY A 378 15.65 -29.69 -10.94
CA GLY A 378 15.59 -29.06 -12.25
C GLY A 378 14.16 -28.69 -12.64
N VAL A 379 13.64 -29.36 -13.68
CA VAL A 379 12.25 -29.17 -14.17
C VAL A 379 11.26 -30.16 -13.55
N ASN A 380 11.74 -31.11 -12.76
CA ASN A 380 10.92 -32.16 -12.16
C ASN A 380 10.28 -31.70 -10.85
N ASN A 381 9.30 -32.45 -10.38
CA ASN A 381 8.54 -32.07 -9.20
C ASN A 381 9.29 -32.38 -7.90
N ILE A 382 9.01 -31.59 -6.88
CA ILE A 382 9.39 -31.83 -5.49
C ILE A 382 8.08 -32.01 -4.70
N THR A 383 7.89 -33.15 -4.07
CA THR A 383 6.69 -33.48 -3.29
C THR A 383 7.13 -34.00 -1.93
N LEU A 384 7.08 -33.13 -0.94
CA LEU A 384 7.49 -33.38 0.45
C LEU A 384 6.24 -33.37 1.32
N ASP A 385 5.39 -34.39 1.15
CA ASP A 385 3.99 -34.39 1.58
C ASP A 385 3.56 -35.63 2.38
N ASP A 386 4.42 -36.65 2.54
CA ASP A 386 4.00 -38.00 2.93
C ASP A 386 3.69 -38.17 4.44
N ASP A 387 3.78 -37.09 5.22
CA ASP A 387 3.36 -37.06 6.61
C ASP A 387 1.88 -36.69 6.77
N GLY A 388 0.98 -37.59 6.37
CA GLY A 388 -0.47 -37.39 6.56
C GLY A 388 -0.83 -36.77 7.92
N ALA A 389 -1.69 -35.74 7.93
CA ALA A 389 -1.87 -34.83 9.06
C ALA A 389 -2.02 -35.55 10.44
N PRO A 390 -1.32 -35.09 11.51
CA PRO A 390 -0.49 -33.87 11.56
C PRO A 390 0.85 -34.03 10.84
N TYR A 391 1.24 -32.97 10.11
CA TYR A 391 2.55 -32.86 9.48
C TYR A 391 3.65 -32.88 10.57
N THR A 392 4.73 -33.61 10.34
CA THR A 392 5.89 -33.86 11.21
C THR A 392 7.23 -33.50 10.59
N ASN A 393 7.28 -33.28 9.28
CA ASN A 393 8.47 -32.86 8.55
C ASN A 393 8.99 -31.50 9.06
N ASN A 394 10.30 -31.31 9.00
CA ASN A 394 10.99 -30.07 9.31
C ASN A 394 12.19 -29.92 8.38
N PHE A 395 12.16 -28.98 7.45
CA PHE A 395 13.25 -28.78 6.50
C PHE A 395 14.09 -27.54 6.82
N GLY A 396 13.74 -26.82 7.90
CA GLY A 396 14.35 -25.55 8.27
C GLY A 396 14.15 -24.48 7.20
N THR A 397 15.22 -23.88 6.65
CA THR A 397 15.08 -22.95 5.50
C THR A 397 15.21 -23.69 4.17
N LEU A 398 14.19 -23.57 3.32
CA LEU A 398 14.04 -24.24 2.04
C LEU A 398 14.62 -23.44 0.87
N PHE A 399 15.48 -24.06 0.07
CA PHE A 399 16.00 -23.51 -1.20
C PHE A 399 15.65 -24.50 -2.32
N LEU A 400 14.58 -24.21 -3.07
CA LEU A 400 13.96 -25.20 -3.96
C LEU A 400 14.03 -24.79 -5.43
N THR A 401 14.55 -25.68 -6.27
CA THR A 401 14.46 -25.56 -7.74
C THR A 401 13.72 -26.77 -8.29
N GLY A 402 12.54 -26.56 -8.85
CA GLY A 402 11.68 -27.63 -9.35
C GLY A 402 10.59 -27.15 -10.32
N GLY A 403 9.88 -28.11 -10.91
CA GLY A 403 8.62 -27.91 -11.65
C GLY A 403 7.50 -27.54 -10.69
N ASN A 404 6.67 -28.51 -10.30
CA ASN A 404 5.71 -28.31 -9.21
C ASN A 404 6.36 -28.63 -7.86
N VAL A 405 6.05 -27.84 -6.84
CA VAL A 405 6.55 -28.00 -5.49
C VAL A 405 5.38 -28.10 -4.53
N GLU A 406 5.35 -29.17 -3.73
CA GLU A 406 4.44 -29.35 -2.61
C GLU A 406 5.27 -29.65 -1.36
N VAL A 407 5.04 -28.89 -0.29
CA VAL A 407 5.73 -29.05 0.99
C VAL A 407 4.73 -28.96 2.14
N ASN A 408 4.73 -29.99 2.97
CA ASN A 408 4.05 -30.01 4.26
C ASN A 408 5.12 -29.96 5.37
N GLU A 409 5.00 -29.00 6.29
CA GLU A 409 5.85 -28.87 7.46
C GLU A 409 5.03 -28.92 8.75
N GLY A 410 5.58 -29.59 9.77
CA GLY A 410 5.03 -29.60 11.13
C GLY A 410 5.24 -28.29 11.90
N PHE A 411 6.16 -27.45 11.43
CA PHE A 411 6.59 -26.21 12.08
C PHE A 411 6.44 -25.00 11.14
N ALA A 412 6.98 -23.85 11.58
CA ALA A 412 7.07 -22.66 10.75
C ALA A 412 7.96 -22.94 9.54
N MET A 413 7.55 -22.43 8.39
CA MET A 413 8.21 -22.69 7.11
C MET A 413 8.91 -21.42 6.63
N ALA A 414 10.17 -21.53 6.22
CA ALA A 414 10.92 -20.40 5.67
C ALA A 414 11.49 -20.74 4.29
N PHE A 415 11.28 -19.87 3.32
CA PHE A 415 11.91 -19.96 2.00
C PHE A 415 13.15 -19.07 1.89
N GLY A 416 14.19 -19.59 1.23
CA GLY A 416 15.25 -18.83 0.62
C GLY A 416 15.01 -18.67 -0.89
N LEU A 417 16.07 -18.49 -1.67
CA LEU A 417 16.00 -18.40 -3.14
C LEU A 417 15.36 -19.67 -3.72
N SER A 418 14.14 -19.56 -4.23
CA SER A 418 13.34 -20.71 -4.70
C SER A 418 12.71 -20.44 -6.07
N PRO A 419 13.43 -20.71 -7.18
CA PRO A 419 12.88 -20.63 -8.52
C PRO A 419 12.03 -21.87 -8.86
N ILE A 420 10.71 -21.72 -8.79
CA ILE A 420 9.72 -22.77 -9.04
C ILE A 420 9.06 -22.53 -10.41
N GLY A 421 9.29 -23.42 -11.36
CA GLY A 421 8.77 -23.27 -12.72
C GLY A 421 7.27 -23.54 -12.87
N GLY A 422 6.68 -24.28 -11.93
CA GLY A 422 5.28 -24.72 -11.92
C GLY A 422 4.48 -24.11 -10.77
N SER A 423 3.72 -24.93 -10.05
CA SER A 423 2.90 -24.48 -8.90
C SER A 423 3.61 -24.68 -7.57
N LEU A 424 3.31 -23.83 -6.58
CA LEU A 424 3.75 -23.98 -5.20
C LEU A 424 2.57 -24.27 -4.27
N ILE A 425 2.66 -25.33 -3.48
CA ILE A 425 1.77 -25.63 -2.36
C ILE A 425 2.62 -25.70 -1.09
N ALA A 426 2.39 -24.79 -0.16
CA ALA A 426 3.13 -24.66 1.08
C ALA A 426 2.17 -24.76 2.27
N ARG A 427 2.37 -25.75 3.15
CA ARG A 427 1.54 -25.95 4.34
C ARG A 427 2.39 -26.00 5.60
N ALA A 428 2.18 -25.04 6.50
CA ALA A 428 2.78 -25.02 7.84
C ALA A 428 1.73 -25.42 8.88
N ALA A 429 1.93 -26.54 9.58
CA ALA A 429 1.01 -27.02 10.62
C ALA A 429 1.01 -26.12 11.86
N THR A 430 2.12 -25.42 12.13
CA THR A 430 2.27 -24.45 13.21
C THR A 430 3.15 -23.29 12.76
N GLY A 431 3.00 -22.10 13.36
CA GLY A 431 3.82 -20.93 13.02
C GLY A 431 3.47 -20.29 11.68
N ASP A 432 4.40 -19.45 11.21
CA ASP A 432 4.24 -18.61 10.02
C ASP A 432 4.90 -19.25 8.80
N ILE A 433 4.47 -18.82 7.61
CA ILE A 433 5.23 -19.03 6.37
C ILE A 433 5.98 -17.72 6.08
N THR A 434 7.30 -17.77 5.96
CA THR A 434 8.16 -16.61 5.70
C THR A 434 9.05 -16.83 4.50
N ASP A 435 9.64 -15.75 4.00
CA ASP A 435 10.80 -15.82 3.13
C ASP A 435 11.97 -14.96 3.63
N THR A 436 13.14 -15.23 3.07
CA THR A 436 14.39 -14.49 3.28
C THR A 436 15.12 -14.21 1.97
N GLY A 437 14.60 -14.74 0.87
CA GLY A 437 15.11 -14.57 -0.48
C GLY A 437 13.98 -14.77 -1.49
N VAL A 438 14.26 -14.40 -2.74
CA VAL A 438 13.25 -14.36 -3.80
C VAL A 438 12.64 -15.74 -4.07
N VAL A 439 11.31 -15.80 -4.04
CA VAL A 439 10.50 -16.95 -4.48
C VAL A 439 9.78 -16.56 -5.77
N THR A 440 10.01 -17.33 -6.83
CA THR A 440 9.29 -17.15 -8.10
C THR A 440 8.47 -18.39 -8.41
N VAL A 441 7.21 -18.23 -8.80
CA VAL A 441 6.29 -19.33 -9.12
C VAL A 441 5.67 -19.10 -10.50
N GLY A 442 5.88 -20.04 -11.42
CA GLY A 442 5.45 -19.93 -12.81
C GLY A 442 3.95 -20.14 -13.07
N THR A 443 3.18 -20.57 -12.06
CA THR A 443 1.71 -20.73 -12.15
C THR A 443 1.02 -20.30 -10.86
N THR A 444 0.37 -21.20 -10.11
CA THR A 444 -0.41 -20.88 -8.90
C THR A 444 0.38 -21.10 -7.62
N SER A 445 0.09 -20.30 -6.60
CA SER A 445 0.64 -20.44 -5.25
C SER A 445 -0.48 -20.66 -4.23
N ALA A 446 -0.28 -21.59 -3.31
CA ALA A 446 -1.19 -21.85 -2.20
C ALA A 446 -0.43 -21.91 -0.88
N PHE A 447 -0.75 -20.99 0.03
CA PHE A 447 -0.17 -20.91 1.36
C PHE A 447 -1.22 -21.29 2.41
N THR A 448 -0.92 -22.31 3.20
CA THR A 448 -1.79 -22.78 4.29
C THR A 448 -1.06 -22.67 5.61
N VAL A 449 -1.62 -21.91 6.55
CA VAL A 449 -1.07 -21.72 7.90
C VAL A 449 -2.03 -22.24 8.96
N ALA A 450 -1.51 -22.45 10.17
CA ALA A 450 -2.33 -22.71 11.34
C ALA A 450 -3.29 -21.55 11.64
N ASP A 451 -4.27 -21.78 12.52
CA ASP A 451 -5.07 -20.68 13.08
C ASP A 451 -4.14 -19.65 13.75
N THR A 452 -4.32 -18.38 13.44
CA THR A 452 -3.48 -17.25 13.85
C THR A 452 -2.03 -17.25 13.32
N GLY A 453 -1.69 -18.12 12.37
CA GLY A 453 -0.43 -18.03 11.62
C GLY A 453 -0.45 -16.86 10.63
N SER A 454 0.72 -16.36 10.27
CA SER A 454 0.94 -15.29 9.28
C SER A 454 1.63 -15.80 8.02
N VAL A 455 1.46 -15.08 6.92
CA VAL A 455 2.19 -15.31 5.67
C VAL A 455 2.97 -14.05 5.33
N TYR A 456 4.30 -14.15 5.30
CA TYR A 456 5.22 -13.07 4.96
C TYR A 456 6.04 -13.49 3.74
N MET A 457 5.54 -13.15 2.56
CA MET A 457 6.26 -13.30 1.29
C MET A 457 6.74 -11.92 0.83
N ASP A 458 7.54 -11.25 1.66
CA ASP A 458 7.84 -9.82 1.60
C ASP A 458 9.22 -9.49 1.02
N SER A 459 9.97 -10.52 0.59
CA SER A 459 11.22 -10.32 -0.14
C SER A 459 11.00 -9.62 -1.48
N VAL A 460 11.66 -8.48 -1.66
CA VAL A 460 11.61 -7.71 -2.92
C VAL A 460 12.00 -8.58 -4.11
N GLY A 461 11.12 -8.62 -5.11
CA GLY A 461 11.34 -9.35 -6.37
C GLY A 461 10.81 -10.79 -6.37
N ASN A 462 10.13 -11.21 -5.31
CA ASN A 462 9.18 -12.33 -5.40
C ASN A 462 8.25 -12.15 -6.61
N ASP A 463 7.91 -13.24 -7.30
CA ASP A 463 7.10 -13.17 -8.52
C ASP A 463 6.14 -14.36 -8.60
N PHE A 464 4.86 -14.10 -8.33
CA PHE A 464 3.78 -15.07 -8.37
C PHE A 464 2.92 -14.83 -9.61
N THR A 465 3.30 -15.44 -10.73
CA THR A 465 2.71 -15.13 -12.04
C THR A 465 1.24 -15.55 -12.23
N GLY A 466 0.68 -16.33 -11.31
CA GLY A 466 -0.72 -16.74 -11.31
C GLY A 466 -1.35 -16.57 -9.93
N ASN A 467 -2.59 -17.06 -9.75
CA ASN A 467 -3.34 -16.83 -8.52
C ASN A 467 -2.59 -17.29 -7.27
N VAL A 468 -2.55 -16.40 -6.28
CA VAL A 468 -2.08 -16.67 -4.92
C VAL A 468 -3.28 -16.89 -4.01
N THR A 469 -3.29 -18.00 -3.28
CA THR A 469 -4.37 -18.34 -2.36
C THR A 469 -3.84 -18.53 -0.95
N PHE A 470 -4.63 -18.12 0.03
CA PHE A 470 -4.33 -18.25 1.45
C PHE A 470 -5.44 -19.02 2.16
N SER A 471 -5.06 -19.90 3.07
CA SER A 471 -6.03 -20.61 3.91
C SER A 471 -5.49 -20.85 5.31
N SER A 472 -6.41 -20.96 6.27
CA SER A 472 -6.13 -21.44 7.62
C SER A 472 -7.36 -22.15 8.18
N ALA A 473 -7.19 -22.88 9.29
CA ALA A 473 -8.30 -23.53 9.99
C ALA A 473 -9.23 -22.53 10.73
N GLY A 474 -8.81 -21.27 10.86
CA GLY A 474 -9.53 -20.21 11.56
C GLY A 474 -9.31 -18.86 10.88
N THR A 475 -8.59 -17.95 11.54
CA THR A 475 -8.25 -16.63 10.98
C THR A 475 -6.75 -16.52 10.72
N ILE A 476 -6.35 -15.86 9.63
CA ILE A 476 -4.94 -15.56 9.39
C ILE A 476 -4.56 -14.31 10.20
N ALA A 477 -3.39 -14.31 10.83
CA ALA A 477 -2.95 -13.16 11.62
C ALA A 477 -2.53 -11.99 10.74
N ASN A 478 -1.55 -12.19 9.84
CA ASN A 478 -1.12 -11.16 8.91
C ASN A 478 -0.83 -11.77 7.54
N ILE A 479 -1.02 -10.98 6.49
CA ILE A 479 -0.54 -11.27 5.15
C ILE A 479 0.30 -10.08 4.70
N THR A 480 1.57 -10.32 4.42
CA THR A 480 2.45 -9.37 3.73
C THR A 480 2.98 -10.04 2.47
N VAL A 481 2.78 -9.41 1.31
CA VAL A 481 3.30 -9.90 0.04
C VAL A 481 3.94 -8.76 -0.73
N ASP A 482 5.13 -9.00 -1.27
CA ASP A 482 5.70 -8.27 -2.40
C ASP A 482 5.61 -9.21 -3.62
N ASP A 483 5.01 -8.77 -4.70
CA ASP A 483 4.86 -9.54 -5.93
C ASP A 483 5.24 -8.67 -7.14
N ALA A 484 6.20 -9.12 -7.95
CA ALA A 484 6.61 -8.43 -9.17
C ALA A 484 5.52 -8.43 -10.25
N SER A 485 4.53 -9.33 -10.14
CA SER A 485 3.36 -9.43 -11.00
C SER A 485 2.15 -8.68 -10.43
N ALA A 486 1.04 -8.69 -11.17
CA ALA A 486 -0.25 -8.19 -10.69
C ALA A 486 -0.81 -9.12 -9.61
N PHE A 487 -1.34 -8.56 -8.53
CA PHE A 487 -1.82 -9.32 -7.38
C PHE A 487 -3.35 -9.29 -7.28
N LEU A 488 -3.96 -10.47 -7.21
CA LEU A 488 -5.39 -10.65 -6.96
C LEU A 488 -5.61 -11.13 -5.52
N ILE A 489 -6.29 -10.33 -4.72
CA ILE A 489 -6.67 -10.65 -3.34
C ILE A 489 -7.89 -11.58 -3.38
N GLN A 490 -7.73 -12.75 -2.77
CA GLN A 490 -8.75 -13.79 -2.70
C GLN A 490 -9.95 -13.40 -1.82
N ALA A 491 -11.15 -13.79 -2.25
CA ALA A 491 -12.40 -13.59 -1.55
C ALA A 491 -12.52 -14.50 -0.33
N GLY A 492 -13.23 -14.01 0.68
CA GLY A 492 -13.52 -14.73 1.92
C GLY A 492 -12.36 -14.76 2.92
N LEU A 493 -11.28 -14.01 2.68
CA LEU A 493 -10.20 -13.88 3.65
C LEU A 493 -10.69 -13.17 4.91
N THR A 494 -10.37 -13.76 6.06
CA THR A 494 -10.57 -13.15 7.38
C THR A 494 -9.22 -13.01 8.05
N ILE A 495 -8.78 -11.77 8.22
CA ILE A 495 -7.45 -11.40 8.71
C ILE A 495 -7.60 -10.62 10.01
N SER A 496 -7.04 -11.14 11.11
CA SER A 496 -7.16 -10.49 12.42
C SER A 496 -6.17 -9.34 12.64
N GLY A 497 -5.08 -9.31 11.89
CA GLY A 497 -4.04 -8.28 11.87
C GLY A 497 -4.01 -7.58 10.51
N ASN A 498 -2.82 -7.40 9.94
CA ASN A 498 -2.60 -6.52 8.79
C ASN A 498 -2.67 -7.27 7.44
N LEU A 499 -3.10 -6.55 6.39
CA LEU A 499 -3.01 -6.96 4.99
C LEU A 499 -2.15 -5.95 4.23
N ILE A 500 -0.93 -6.35 3.87
CA ILE A 500 0.04 -5.48 3.19
C ILE A 500 0.39 -6.12 1.85
N ILE A 501 0.06 -5.45 0.76
CA ILE A 501 0.35 -5.93 -0.60
C ILE A 501 1.15 -4.86 -1.33
N THR A 502 2.33 -5.26 -1.81
CA THR A 502 3.13 -4.52 -2.78
C THR A 502 3.11 -5.30 -4.08
N SER A 503 2.83 -4.63 -5.20
CA SER A 503 2.70 -5.28 -6.51
C SER A 503 3.40 -4.51 -7.63
N GLY A 504 4.09 -5.21 -8.52
CA GLY A 504 4.61 -4.68 -9.79
C GLY A 504 3.52 -4.49 -10.87
N GLY A 505 2.25 -4.78 -10.56
CA GLY A 505 1.12 -4.66 -11.47
C GLY A 505 -0.13 -4.08 -10.81
N LEU A 506 -1.29 -4.44 -11.35
CA LEU A 506 -2.61 -4.12 -10.78
C LEU A 506 -2.77 -4.85 -9.44
N ILE A 507 -3.24 -4.14 -8.42
CA ILE A 507 -3.81 -4.77 -7.21
C ILE A 507 -5.32 -4.80 -7.37
N SER A 508 -5.92 -5.98 -7.30
CA SER A 508 -7.38 -6.16 -7.38
C SER A 508 -7.88 -7.16 -6.36
N ASP A 509 -9.19 -7.18 -6.08
CA ASP A 509 -9.86 -8.24 -5.33
C ASP A 509 -10.88 -9.01 -6.21
N ASP A 510 -11.20 -10.25 -5.83
CA ASP A 510 -12.27 -11.04 -6.49
C ASP A 510 -13.54 -11.18 -5.62
N GLY A 511 -13.58 -10.49 -4.48
CA GLY A 511 -14.72 -10.45 -3.59
C GLY A 511 -14.40 -9.93 -2.19
N ALA A 512 -15.36 -10.09 -1.28
CA ALA A 512 -15.29 -9.53 0.06
C ALA A 512 -14.14 -10.10 0.90
N VAL A 513 -13.38 -9.21 1.56
CA VAL A 513 -12.43 -9.55 2.62
C VAL A 513 -12.79 -8.86 3.93
N SER A 514 -12.37 -9.44 5.05
CA SER A 514 -12.51 -8.85 6.39
C SER A 514 -11.14 -8.68 7.02
N VAL A 515 -10.73 -7.44 7.27
CA VAL A 515 -9.42 -7.11 7.86
C VAL A 515 -9.62 -6.28 9.13
N SER A 516 -9.18 -6.83 10.26
CA SER A 516 -9.32 -6.15 11.56
C SER A 516 -8.18 -5.16 11.84
N GLY A 517 -6.97 -5.41 11.34
CA GLY A 517 -5.82 -4.52 11.42
C GLY A 517 -5.74 -3.56 10.23
N ASN A 518 -4.55 -2.97 10.04
CA ASN A 518 -4.33 -1.99 8.99
C ASN A 518 -4.11 -2.66 7.64
N SER A 519 -4.59 -2.03 6.57
CA SER A 519 -4.36 -2.47 5.20
C SER A 519 -3.49 -1.46 4.45
N THR A 520 -2.56 -1.93 3.63
CA THR A 520 -1.74 -1.06 2.77
C THR A 520 -1.54 -1.72 1.42
N PHE A 521 -1.88 -1.00 0.36
CA PHE A 521 -1.78 -1.45 -1.01
C PHE A 521 -0.85 -0.51 -1.77
N THR A 522 0.24 -1.05 -2.31
CA THR A 522 1.26 -0.27 -3.02
C THR A 522 1.54 -0.86 -4.39
N THR A 523 1.43 -0.06 -5.44
CA THR A 523 1.94 -0.46 -6.77
C THR A 523 3.33 0.11 -6.99
N ASP A 524 4.30 -0.70 -7.38
CA ASP A 524 5.68 -0.27 -7.61
C ASP A 524 5.99 0.01 -9.09
N ALA A 525 5.17 -0.46 -10.03
CA ALA A 525 5.26 -0.09 -11.44
C ALA A 525 4.51 1.21 -11.74
N GLY A 526 5.12 2.07 -12.55
CA GLY A 526 4.53 3.36 -12.93
C GLY A 526 3.22 3.22 -13.71
N GLY A 527 2.14 3.81 -13.20
CA GLY A 527 0.82 3.86 -13.83
C GLY A 527 -0.11 2.68 -13.53
N SER A 528 0.32 1.73 -12.69
CA SER A 528 -0.54 0.64 -12.22
C SER A 528 -1.64 1.15 -11.28
N ALA A 529 -2.83 0.53 -11.34
CA ALA A 529 -3.97 0.91 -10.53
C ALA A 529 -4.14 0.00 -9.30
N ILE A 530 -4.94 0.47 -8.35
CA ILE A 530 -5.49 -0.31 -7.24
C ILE A 530 -7.00 -0.32 -7.41
N THR A 531 -7.64 -1.49 -7.48
CA THR A 531 -9.09 -1.62 -7.66
C THR A 531 -9.65 -2.62 -6.66
N LEU A 532 -10.21 -2.10 -5.56
CA LEU A 532 -10.81 -2.88 -4.50
C LEU A 532 -12.32 -2.64 -4.54
N ASP A 533 -13.05 -3.53 -5.20
CA ASP A 533 -14.49 -3.42 -5.44
C ASP A 533 -15.32 -4.49 -4.72
N GLY A 534 -14.65 -5.41 -4.04
CA GLY A 534 -15.26 -6.37 -3.13
C GLY A 534 -16.03 -5.69 -2.01
N VAL A 535 -17.12 -6.32 -1.56
CA VAL A 535 -17.93 -5.85 -0.42
C VAL A 535 -17.21 -6.12 0.90
N SER A 536 -16.07 -5.46 1.09
CA SER A 536 -15.10 -5.74 2.13
C SER A 536 -15.40 -4.95 3.40
N THR A 537 -14.85 -5.41 4.53
CA THR A 537 -14.90 -4.73 5.83
C THR A 537 -13.48 -4.50 6.32
N TYR A 538 -13.11 -3.23 6.44
CA TYR A 538 -11.82 -2.81 7.01
C TYR A 538 -12.12 -2.06 8.31
N THR A 539 -11.67 -2.58 9.45
CA THR A 539 -11.85 -1.87 10.74
C THR A 539 -10.61 -1.10 11.17
N GLY A 540 -9.43 -1.47 10.65
CA GLY A 540 -8.25 -0.63 10.73
C GLY A 540 -8.18 0.35 9.56
N SER A 541 -7.13 1.18 9.57
CA SER A 541 -6.92 2.18 8.53
C SER A 541 -6.48 1.55 7.19
N VAL A 542 -6.79 2.20 6.06
CA VAL A 542 -6.47 1.73 4.71
C VAL A 542 -5.58 2.74 3.98
N GLY A 543 -4.38 2.32 3.57
CA GLY A 543 -3.45 3.12 2.77
C GLY A 543 -3.44 2.68 1.30
N LEU A 544 -3.57 3.64 0.38
CA LEU A 544 -3.59 3.43 -1.07
C LEU A 544 -2.45 4.21 -1.72
N ASN A 545 -1.46 3.52 -2.29
CA ASN A 545 -0.25 4.15 -2.83
C ASN A 545 0.02 3.69 -4.26
N THR A 546 -0.20 4.57 -5.23
CA THR A 546 0.14 4.29 -6.63
C THR A 546 1.48 4.91 -6.99
N ASN A 547 2.26 4.23 -7.83
CA ASN A 547 3.48 4.80 -8.40
C ASN A 547 3.14 5.43 -9.75
N GLY A 548 3.53 6.68 -9.97
CA GLY A 548 3.14 7.43 -11.17
C GLY A 548 1.65 7.74 -11.23
N ALA A 549 1.07 7.85 -12.43
CA ALA A 549 -0.30 8.34 -12.65
C ALA A 549 -1.40 7.27 -12.49
N GLY A 550 -1.21 6.28 -11.61
CA GLY A 550 -2.17 5.21 -11.37
C GLY A 550 -3.36 5.65 -10.51
N ASN A 551 -4.55 5.13 -10.81
CA ASN A 551 -5.78 5.39 -10.04
C ASN A 551 -5.91 4.42 -8.86
N ALA A 552 -6.66 4.82 -7.82
CA ALA A 552 -7.03 3.94 -6.73
C ALA A 552 -8.55 4.01 -6.48
N ASP A 553 -9.21 2.86 -6.57
CA ASP A 553 -10.62 2.71 -6.27
C ASP A 553 -10.78 1.81 -5.04
N LEU A 554 -11.40 2.33 -3.98
CA LEU A 554 -11.83 1.62 -2.79
C LEU A 554 -13.34 1.80 -2.65
N ILE A 555 -14.10 0.91 -3.28
CA ILE A 555 -15.55 1.04 -3.40
C ILE A 555 -16.27 -0.14 -2.74
N SER A 556 -17.59 -0.05 -2.61
CA SER A 556 -18.43 -1.12 -2.05
C SER A 556 -18.10 -1.51 -0.60
N VAL A 557 -17.31 -0.72 0.13
CA VAL A 557 -16.94 -1.05 1.52
C VAL A 557 -18.18 -1.00 2.41
N ALA A 558 -18.39 -2.03 3.23
CA ALA A 558 -19.64 -2.17 4.00
C ALA A 558 -19.73 -1.25 5.23
N SER A 559 -18.59 -0.86 5.80
CA SER A 559 -18.47 -0.03 7.01
C SER A 559 -17.92 1.36 6.68
N GLY A 560 -17.75 2.22 7.70
CA GLY A 560 -16.91 3.40 7.57
C GLY A 560 -15.45 3.04 7.31
N ILE A 561 -14.69 4.00 6.79
CA ILE A 561 -13.27 3.88 6.45
C ILE A 561 -12.48 5.02 7.08
N ASP A 562 -11.32 4.66 7.64
CA ASP A 562 -10.25 5.58 7.99
C ASP A 562 -9.11 5.42 6.98
N LEU A 563 -8.82 6.46 6.20
CA LEU A 563 -7.73 6.47 5.23
C LEU A 563 -6.39 6.73 5.95
N ALA A 564 -5.48 5.78 5.84
CA ALA A 564 -4.09 5.98 6.21
C ALA A 564 -3.37 6.84 5.17
N ALA A 565 -2.06 7.05 5.35
CA ALA A 565 -1.24 7.75 4.38
C ALA A 565 -1.41 7.15 2.97
N SER A 566 -1.92 7.97 2.05
CA SER A 566 -2.31 7.55 0.71
C SER A 566 -1.80 8.57 -0.31
N ASN A 567 -0.92 8.10 -1.20
CA ASN A 567 -0.36 8.89 -2.29
C ASN A 567 -0.78 8.29 -3.63
N VAL A 568 -1.82 8.89 -4.24
CA VAL A 568 -2.43 8.42 -5.48
C VAL A 568 -2.11 9.42 -6.59
N GLY A 569 -1.33 9.03 -7.59
CA GLY A 569 -0.94 9.96 -8.65
C GLY A 569 -2.01 10.23 -9.71
N GLY A 570 -3.04 9.37 -9.81
CA GLY A 570 -4.23 9.55 -10.64
C GLY A 570 -5.47 9.95 -9.81
N ASP A 571 -6.63 9.44 -10.21
CA ASP A 571 -7.90 9.64 -9.48
C ASP A 571 -8.00 8.70 -8.26
N LEU A 572 -8.64 9.18 -7.19
CA LEU A 572 -8.96 8.40 -5.99
C LEU A 572 -10.49 8.35 -5.83
N THR A 573 -11.08 7.16 -5.92
CA THR A 573 -12.50 6.94 -5.64
C THR A 573 -12.66 6.16 -4.33
N VAL A 574 -13.37 6.71 -3.35
CA VAL A 574 -13.70 6.03 -2.09
C VAL A 574 -15.21 6.03 -1.89
N SER A 575 -15.81 4.84 -1.79
CA SER A 575 -17.23 4.68 -1.49
C SER A 575 -17.47 3.63 -0.41
N CYS A 576 -18.13 4.02 0.67
CA CYS A 576 -18.36 3.14 1.82
C CYS A 576 -19.74 3.32 2.47
N GLY A 577 -20.16 2.33 3.25
CA GLY A 577 -21.46 2.29 3.94
C GLY A 577 -21.50 3.02 5.28
N GLY A 578 -20.50 3.84 5.59
CA GLY A 578 -20.41 4.64 6.81
C GLY A 578 -19.63 5.94 6.58
N ALA A 579 -19.06 6.49 7.64
CA ALA A 579 -18.24 7.70 7.57
C ALA A 579 -16.88 7.45 6.88
N ILE A 580 -16.36 8.47 6.20
CA ILE A 580 -15.01 8.51 5.64
C ILE A 580 -14.18 9.50 6.47
N THR A 581 -13.10 9.02 7.07
CA THR A 581 -12.13 9.85 7.81
C THR A 581 -10.72 9.63 7.27
N ASP A 582 -9.76 10.45 7.68
CA ASP A 582 -8.34 10.20 7.48
C ASP A 582 -7.52 10.34 8.76
N SER A 583 -6.52 9.48 8.91
CA SER A 583 -5.55 9.50 10.00
C SER A 583 -4.12 9.70 9.50
N GLY A 584 -3.89 9.61 8.19
CA GLY A 584 -2.63 9.88 7.53
C GLY A 584 -2.76 10.81 6.33
N ASN A 585 -1.64 11.38 5.91
CA ASN A 585 -1.62 12.38 4.83
C ASN A 585 -2.23 11.84 3.53
N LEU A 586 -3.06 12.66 2.90
CA LEU A 586 -3.68 12.35 1.62
C LEU A 586 -3.10 13.25 0.52
N THR A 587 -2.69 12.65 -0.60
CA THR A 587 -2.27 13.38 -1.79
C THR A 587 -2.83 12.68 -3.03
N VAL A 588 -3.64 13.41 -3.79
CA VAL A 588 -4.29 12.91 -5.01
C VAL A 588 -3.92 13.81 -6.18
N GLY A 589 -3.33 13.23 -7.22
CA GLY A 589 -2.91 13.95 -8.43
C GLY A 589 -4.05 14.29 -9.39
N GLY A 590 -5.15 13.54 -9.33
CA GLY A 590 -6.37 13.70 -10.12
C GLY A 590 -7.59 14.13 -9.29
N LEU A 591 -8.77 13.62 -9.65
CA LEU A 591 -10.03 13.83 -8.94
C LEU A 591 -10.11 12.93 -7.70
N GLY A 592 -10.40 13.53 -6.54
CA GLY A 592 -10.80 12.79 -5.34
C GLY A 592 -12.33 12.71 -5.25
N THR A 593 -12.90 11.52 -5.39
CA THR A 593 -14.35 11.27 -5.26
C THR A 593 -14.62 10.50 -3.98
N PHE A 594 -15.39 11.10 -3.07
CA PHE A 594 -15.73 10.52 -1.76
C PHE A 594 -17.23 10.41 -1.59
N THR A 595 -17.73 9.18 -1.41
CA THR A 595 -19.16 8.90 -1.21
C THR A 595 -19.35 8.12 0.08
N ALA A 596 -19.81 8.81 1.13
CA ALA A 596 -20.19 8.20 2.40
C ALA A 596 -21.67 7.82 2.40
N GLY A 597 -21.99 6.66 2.99
CA GLY A 597 -23.33 6.08 2.99
C GLY A 597 -23.77 5.60 4.39
N GLY A 598 -24.95 4.99 4.47
CA GLY A 598 -25.44 4.38 5.71
C GLY A 598 -26.14 5.36 6.67
N VAL A 599 -25.95 5.15 7.98
CA VAL A 599 -26.66 5.89 9.04
C VAL A 599 -25.94 7.16 9.51
N THR A 600 -24.63 7.25 9.28
CA THR A 600 -23.76 8.40 9.60
C THR A 600 -22.79 8.61 8.43
N PRO A 601 -23.27 9.10 7.29
CA PRO A 601 -22.50 9.23 6.05
C PRO A 601 -21.63 10.50 6.07
N ASP A 602 -20.83 10.69 7.12
CA ASP A 602 -20.01 11.90 7.29
C ASP A 602 -18.67 11.75 6.56
N ILE A 603 -18.12 12.87 6.08
CA ILE A 603 -16.80 12.93 5.46
C ILE A 603 -15.95 13.95 6.23
N THR A 604 -14.84 13.52 6.82
CA THR A 604 -13.88 14.40 7.49
C THR A 604 -12.50 14.14 6.93
N LEU A 605 -11.93 15.11 6.20
CA LEU A 605 -10.64 14.98 5.52
C LEU A 605 -9.69 16.11 5.90
N GLY A 606 -8.46 15.78 6.28
CA GLY A 606 -7.38 16.73 6.57
C GLY A 606 -7.52 17.46 7.92
N ASP A 607 -8.40 17.02 8.81
CA ASP A 607 -8.64 17.67 10.11
C ASP A 607 -7.47 17.47 11.09
N ALA A 608 -6.82 16.32 11.04
CA ALA A 608 -5.64 15.96 11.85
C ALA A 608 -4.38 15.68 11.00
N SER A 609 -4.52 15.66 9.67
CA SER A 609 -3.48 15.32 8.71
C SER A 609 -3.37 16.37 7.59
N THR A 610 -2.37 16.28 6.71
CA THR A 610 -2.35 17.13 5.51
C THR A 610 -3.10 16.45 4.38
N ALA A 611 -4.14 17.09 3.84
CA ALA A 611 -4.78 16.69 2.60
C ALA A 611 -4.45 17.68 1.47
N ASN A 612 -4.17 17.16 0.27
CA ASN A 612 -4.05 17.95 -0.95
C ASN A 612 -4.74 17.20 -2.09
N PHE A 613 -5.78 17.80 -2.65
CA PHE A 613 -6.49 17.31 -3.82
C PHE A 613 -6.36 18.34 -4.94
N LEU A 614 -6.34 17.89 -6.20
CA LEU A 614 -6.45 18.84 -7.31
C LEU A 614 -7.91 19.29 -7.49
N THR A 615 -8.85 18.34 -7.35
CA THR A 615 -10.29 18.58 -7.47
C THR A 615 -11.03 17.55 -6.63
N LEU A 616 -12.20 17.92 -6.09
CA LEU A 616 -13.02 17.12 -5.18
C LEU A 616 -14.45 16.93 -5.69
N ASP A 617 -14.98 15.72 -5.50
CA ASP A 617 -16.41 15.40 -5.62
C ASP A 617 -16.86 14.68 -4.35
N LEU A 618 -17.88 15.23 -3.68
CA LEU A 618 -18.25 14.87 -2.30
C LEU A 618 -19.73 14.47 -2.22
N THR A 619 -20.04 13.38 -1.54
CA THR A 619 -21.42 12.98 -1.22
C THR A 619 -21.47 12.44 0.21
N GLY A 620 -22.15 13.17 1.10
CA GLY A 620 -22.25 12.85 2.54
C GLY A 620 -23.34 13.67 3.25
N ASP A 621 -23.44 13.55 4.58
CA ASP A 621 -24.32 14.41 5.41
C ASP A 621 -23.49 15.54 6.03
N ASP A 622 -22.68 15.30 7.06
CA ASP A 622 -21.69 16.29 7.50
C ASP A 622 -20.36 16.12 6.75
N VAL A 623 -19.90 17.17 6.07
CA VAL A 623 -18.68 17.16 5.27
C VAL A 623 -17.72 18.27 5.72
N SER A 624 -16.52 17.90 6.14
CA SER A 624 -15.45 18.82 6.52
C SER A 624 -14.16 18.46 5.80
N VAL A 625 -13.64 19.38 4.99
CA VAL A 625 -12.37 19.21 4.27
C VAL A 625 -11.43 20.36 4.60
N VAL A 626 -10.20 20.02 5.01
CA VAL A 626 -9.11 20.96 5.25
C VAL A 626 -7.96 20.63 4.30
N GLU A 627 -7.68 21.52 3.35
CA GLU A 627 -6.56 21.40 2.44
C GLU A 627 -5.40 22.33 2.79
N ASN A 628 -4.18 21.86 2.53
CA ASN A 628 -3.01 22.73 2.54
C ASN A 628 -2.66 23.28 1.13
N SER A 629 -3.53 23.03 0.16
CA SER A 629 -3.49 23.50 -1.23
C SER A 629 -4.65 24.45 -1.55
N ALA A 630 -4.76 24.85 -2.82
CA ALA A 630 -6.00 25.42 -3.35
C ALA A 630 -6.98 24.28 -3.64
N MET A 631 -8.26 24.53 -3.37
CA MET A 631 -9.33 23.55 -3.44
C MET A 631 -10.26 23.88 -4.62
N ASN A 632 -10.52 22.89 -5.47
CA ASN A 632 -11.54 22.97 -6.52
C ASN A 632 -12.64 21.93 -6.25
N VAL A 633 -13.88 22.38 -6.05
CA VAL A 633 -15.03 21.49 -5.85
C VAL A 633 -15.72 21.27 -7.20
N ALA A 634 -15.59 20.07 -7.76
CA ALA A 634 -16.32 19.67 -8.97
C ALA A 634 -17.78 19.28 -8.67
N GLY A 635 -18.08 18.93 -7.43
CA GLY A 635 -19.43 18.65 -6.98
C GLY A 635 -19.48 18.40 -5.48
N ALA A 636 -20.59 18.78 -4.85
CA ALA A 636 -20.89 18.36 -3.49
C ALA A 636 -22.39 18.11 -3.35
N SER A 637 -22.78 16.97 -2.80
CA SER A 637 -24.17 16.62 -2.48
C SER A 637 -24.28 16.35 -1.00
N ILE A 638 -24.76 17.34 -0.26
CA ILE A 638 -24.86 17.34 1.20
C ILE A 638 -26.29 16.98 1.62
N GLY A 639 -26.43 16.09 2.59
CA GLY A 639 -27.73 15.70 3.11
C GLY A 639 -28.48 16.89 3.74
N ALA A 640 -29.82 16.85 3.69
CA ALA A 640 -30.68 17.97 4.10
C ALA A 640 -30.55 18.37 5.59
N GLY A 641 -29.88 17.57 6.42
CA GLY A 641 -29.60 17.87 7.82
C GLY A 641 -28.13 18.16 8.11
N GLY A 642 -27.27 18.05 7.11
CA GLY A 642 -25.82 18.12 7.25
C GLY A 642 -25.25 19.52 7.02
N SER A 643 -23.95 19.65 7.30
CA SER A 643 -23.17 20.87 7.12
C SER A 643 -21.99 20.65 6.18
N LEU A 644 -21.58 21.70 5.48
CA LEU A 644 -20.40 21.70 4.62
C LEU A 644 -19.36 22.66 5.20
N SER A 645 -18.13 22.20 5.42
CA SER A 645 -17.01 23.02 5.89
C SER A 645 -15.81 22.82 4.97
N LEU A 646 -15.42 23.87 4.27
CA LEU A 646 -14.29 23.88 3.34
C LEU A 646 -13.23 24.86 3.82
N SER A 647 -12.04 24.37 4.17
CA SER A 647 -10.89 25.20 4.52
C SER A 647 -9.71 24.89 3.61
N ALA A 648 -9.03 25.91 3.10
CA ALA A 648 -7.92 25.74 2.17
C ALA A 648 -6.81 26.77 2.42
N ASN A 649 -5.56 26.34 2.33
CA ASN A 649 -4.39 27.24 2.26
C ASN A 649 -4.13 27.70 0.81
N GLY A 650 -5.19 28.13 0.13
CA GLY A 650 -5.21 28.53 -1.26
C GLY A 650 -6.58 29.07 -1.64
N ASN A 651 -6.82 29.30 -2.93
CA ASN A 651 -8.16 29.67 -3.38
C ASN A 651 -9.13 28.50 -3.17
N ILE A 652 -10.39 28.80 -2.86
CA ILE A 652 -11.49 27.84 -2.93
C ILE A 652 -12.31 28.22 -4.16
N ILE A 653 -12.38 27.30 -5.13
CA ILE A 653 -13.16 27.47 -6.36
C ILE A 653 -14.14 26.33 -6.56
N ASP A 654 -15.16 26.55 -7.37
CA ASP A 654 -16.02 25.49 -7.90
C ASP A 654 -15.84 25.30 -9.41
N SER A 655 -16.10 24.07 -9.85
CA SER A 655 -16.19 23.71 -11.27
C SER A 655 -17.44 22.89 -11.59
N GLY A 656 -18.27 22.63 -10.58
CA GLY A 656 -19.61 22.11 -10.68
C GLY A 656 -20.41 22.41 -9.42
N ALA A 657 -21.71 22.08 -9.45
CA ALA A 657 -22.67 22.48 -8.44
C ALA A 657 -22.37 21.93 -7.03
N ILE A 658 -22.47 22.81 -6.04
CA ILE A 658 -22.50 22.49 -4.61
C ILE A 658 -23.96 22.53 -4.15
N LEU A 659 -24.52 21.37 -3.82
CA LEU A 659 -25.87 21.21 -3.28
C LEU A 659 -25.77 21.03 -1.75
N ALA A 660 -25.84 22.14 -1.03
CA ALA A 660 -25.65 22.25 0.40
C ALA A 660 -26.72 23.12 1.09
N ASP A 661 -28.00 22.89 0.76
CA ASP A 661 -29.20 23.45 1.42
C ASP A 661 -29.47 22.86 2.82
N GLY A 662 -28.44 22.32 3.47
CA GLY A 662 -28.52 21.78 4.83
C GLY A 662 -28.47 22.89 5.89
N VAL A 663 -27.69 22.66 6.94
CA VAL A 663 -27.63 23.54 8.11
C VAL A 663 -26.79 24.79 7.84
N ILE A 664 -25.53 24.60 7.46
CA ILE A 664 -24.57 25.68 7.23
C ILE A 664 -23.46 25.23 6.29
N THR A 665 -23.11 26.08 5.33
CA THR A 665 -21.90 26.00 4.53
C THR A 665 -20.91 27.01 5.07
N THR A 666 -19.74 26.55 5.50
CA THR A 666 -18.66 27.36 6.04
C THR A 666 -17.45 27.28 5.12
N VAL A 667 -16.92 28.44 4.71
CA VAL A 667 -15.75 28.51 3.82
C VAL A 667 -14.64 29.37 4.43
N ASP A 668 -13.40 28.89 4.39
CA ASP A 668 -12.21 29.62 4.87
C ASP A 668 -11.00 29.42 3.94
N ALA A 669 -10.72 30.42 3.10
CA ALA A 669 -9.55 30.48 2.23
C ALA A 669 -8.39 31.31 2.84
N GLY A 670 -8.48 31.67 4.13
CA GLY A 670 -7.54 32.57 4.79
C GLY A 670 -7.51 33.95 4.16
N ALA A 671 -6.43 34.28 3.46
CA ALA A 671 -6.25 35.55 2.72
C ALA A 671 -6.47 35.41 1.20
N ASN A 672 -6.74 34.20 0.72
CA ASN A 672 -6.90 33.90 -0.70
C ASN A 672 -8.33 34.20 -1.19
N ALA A 673 -8.63 33.94 -2.46
CA ALA A 673 -9.95 34.20 -3.03
C ALA A 673 -10.91 33.02 -2.81
N ILE A 674 -12.20 33.33 -2.65
CA ILE A 674 -13.30 32.36 -2.72
C ILE A 674 -14.11 32.69 -3.97
N ASP A 675 -14.23 31.75 -4.89
CA ASP A 675 -14.97 31.89 -6.15
C ASP A 675 -15.89 30.68 -6.35
N LEU A 676 -17.11 30.78 -5.82
CA LEU A 676 -18.17 29.77 -5.94
C LEU A 676 -19.23 30.28 -6.92
N SER A 677 -18.84 30.43 -8.18
CA SER A 677 -19.63 31.12 -9.20
C SER A 677 -20.47 30.21 -10.09
N ASP A 678 -20.47 28.90 -9.84
CA ASP A 678 -21.37 27.99 -10.53
C ASP A 678 -22.85 28.33 -10.19
N VAL A 679 -23.64 28.62 -11.22
CA VAL A 679 -25.05 29.00 -11.09
C VAL A 679 -25.95 27.85 -10.63
N GLY A 680 -25.43 26.63 -10.61
CA GLY A 680 -26.12 25.44 -10.08
C GLY A 680 -25.92 25.24 -8.58
N ASN A 681 -25.12 26.05 -7.90
CA ASN A 681 -24.96 26.01 -6.46
C ASN A 681 -26.29 26.28 -5.74
N ASP A 682 -26.49 25.61 -4.62
CA ASP A 682 -27.69 25.65 -3.79
C ASP A 682 -27.26 25.59 -2.32
N PHE A 683 -27.17 26.76 -1.68
CA PHE A 683 -26.73 26.94 -0.31
C PHE A 683 -27.87 27.49 0.55
N GLY A 684 -28.11 26.87 1.71
CA GLY A 684 -29.04 27.43 2.69
C GLY A 684 -28.42 28.60 3.45
N THR A 685 -27.69 28.28 4.53
CA THR A 685 -26.92 29.29 5.29
C THR A 685 -25.45 29.25 4.87
N PHE A 686 -24.86 30.40 4.56
CA PHE A 686 -23.49 30.55 4.09
C PHE A 686 -22.66 31.44 5.06
N ASP A 687 -21.55 30.92 5.54
CA ASP A 687 -20.62 31.57 6.47
C ASP A 687 -19.23 31.70 5.85
N VAL A 688 -18.68 32.91 5.90
CA VAL A 688 -17.33 33.18 5.38
C VAL A 688 -16.40 33.48 6.53
N ASN A 689 -15.49 32.55 6.80
CA ASN A 689 -14.45 32.70 7.79
C ASN A 689 -13.15 33.26 7.18
N GLY A 690 -12.27 33.76 8.06
CA GLY A 690 -11.01 34.36 7.65
C GLY A 690 -11.16 35.80 7.11
N THR A 691 -10.22 36.20 6.26
CA THR A 691 -10.19 37.53 5.61
C THR A 691 -9.83 37.37 4.13
N PRO A 692 -10.70 36.70 3.35
CA PRO A 692 -10.40 36.40 1.95
C PRO A 692 -10.18 37.70 1.16
N SER A 693 -9.41 37.62 0.09
CA SER A 693 -9.16 38.79 -0.77
C SER A 693 -10.41 39.23 -1.56
N SER A 694 -11.25 38.26 -1.93
CA SER A 694 -12.53 38.45 -2.60
C SER A 694 -13.44 37.25 -2.35
N VAL A 695 -14.74 37.46 -2.45
CA VAL A 695 -15.76 36.41 -2.33
C VAL A 695 -16.75 36.56 -3.48
N ILE A 696 -16.90 35.51 -4.28
CA ILE A 696 -17.94 35.40 -5.31
C ILE A 696 -18.80 34.20 -4.95
N VAL A 697 -20.12 34.39 -4.88
CA VAL A 697 -21.09 33.33 -4.59
C VAL A 697 -22.25 33.45 -5.56
N ALA A 698 -22.55 32.37 -6.26
CA ALA A 698 -23.79 32.17 -6.98
C ALA A 698 -24.64 31.15 -6.20
N ASP A 699 -25.94 31.35 -6.22
CA ASP A 699 -26.93 30.52 -5.53
C ASP A 699 -28.22 30.44 -6.37
N ILE A 700 -28.82 29.27 -6.44
CA ILE A 700 -29.98 29.03 -7.31
C ILE A 700 -31.30 29.52 -6.69
N ASP A 701 -31.36 29.68 -5.36
CA ASP A 701 -32.56 30.15 -4.65
C ASP A 701 -32.27 31.13 -3.49
N ASP A 702 -32.74 30.85 -2.27
CA ASP A 702 -32.72 31.77 -1.13
C ASP A 702 -31.41 31.60 -0.34
N LEU A 703 -30.55 32.63 -0.35
CA LEU A 703 -29.28 32.62 0.35
C LEU A 703 -29.33 33.38 1.68
N ILE A 704 -28.90 32.74 2.77
CA ILE A 704 -28.78 33.35 4.10
C ILE A 704 -27.31 33.49 4.50
N PHE A 705 -26.81 34.71 4.71
CA PHE A 705 -25.47 34.89 5.29
C PHE A 705 -25.46 34.78 6.83
N ALA A 706 -24.62 33.90 7.39
CA ALA A 706 -24.42 33.80 8.84
C ALA A 706 -23.52 34.91 9.39
N ALA A 707 -22.26 34.97 8.98
CA ALA A 707 -21.37 36.11 9.15
C ALA A 707 -20.38 36.10 8.00
N GLY A 708 -19.65 37.20 7.77
CA GLY A 708 -18.66 37.15 6.71
C GLY A 708 -17.78 38.37 6.53
N SER A 709 -16.53 38.11 6.13
CA SER A 709 -15.61 39.10 5.56
C SER A 709 -15.47 38.83 4.06
N PHE A 710 -15.83 39.82 3.23
CA PHE A 710 -15.81 39.72 1.76
C PHE A 710 -14.56 40.34 1.12
N GLY A 711 -13.59 40.77 1.94
CA GLY A 711 -12.33 41.32 1.44
C GLY A 711 -12.48 42.62 0.65
N ALA A 712 -11.81 42.68 -0.50
CA ALA A 712 -11.86 43.84 -1.40
C ALA A 712 -13.18 43.88 -2.20
N THR A 713 -13.65 42.73 -2.68
CA THR A 713 -14.85 42.63 -3.51
C THR A 713 -15.67 41.40 -3.14
N GLY A 714 -16.90 41.64 -2.68
CA GLY A 714 -17.94 40.64 -2.52
C GLY A 714 -18.95 40.72 -3.65
N THR A 715 -19.17 39.64 -4.40
CA THR A 715 -20.22 39.54 -5.42
C THR A 715 -21.13 38.37 -5.09
N VAL A 716 -22.43 38.62 -5.02
CA VAL A 716 -23.46 37.63 -4.68
C VAL A 716 -24.53 37.66 -5.76
N SER A 717 -24.88 36.50 -6.29
CA SER A 717 -26.00 36.32 -7.22
C SER A 717 -26.90 35.20 -6.70
N ALA A 718 -28.17 35.49 -6.41
CA ALA A 718 -29.12 34.49 -5.92
C ALA A 718 -30.38 34.43 -6.82
N GLY A 719 -30.92 33.23 -7.08
CA GLY A 719 -32.21 33.09 -7.77
C GLY A 719 -33.43 33.47 -6.92
N GLY A 720 -33.23 33.59 -5.60
CA GLY A 720 -34.21 33.94 -4.59
C GLY A 720 -33.73 35.08 -3.69
N ASN A 721 -34.25 35.11 -2.47
CA ASN A 721 -34.02 36.15 -1.48
C ASN A 721 -32.60 36.10 -0.92
N VAL A 722 -31.99 37.25 -0.68
CA VAL A 722 -30.72 37.35 0.06
C VAL A 722 -30.98 37.96 1.42
N THR A 723 -30.68 37.21 2.48
CA THR A 723 -30.86 37.67 3.87
C THR A 723 -29.60 37.48 4.70
N GLN A 724 -29.59 37.99 5.93
CA GLN A 724 -28.49 37.77 6.87
C GLN A 724 -29.00 37.46 8.28
N SER A 725 -28.23 36.66 9.01
CA SER A 725 -28.42 36.37 10.43
C SER A 725 -27.29 36.92 11.31
N GLY A 726 -26.19 37.37 10.71
CA GLY A 726 -25.09 38.09 11.37
C GLY A 726 -24.42 39.09 10.43
N VAL A 727 -23.38 39.76 10.93
CA VAL A 727 -22.83 40.98 10.32
C VAL A 727 -21.88 40.66 9.17
N LEU A 728 -21.98 41.44 8.09
CA LEU A 728 -21.11 41.36 6.92
C LEU A 728 -20.13 42.54 6.88
N SER A 729 -18.93 42.32 6.37
CA SER A 729 -17.90 43.35 6.25
C SER A 729 -17.04 43.20 4.99
N GLY A 730 -16.47 44.29 4.50
CA GLY A 730 -15.58 44.30 3.35
C GLY A 730 -15.39 45.70 2.78
N THR A 731 -14.86 45.79 1.56
CA THR A 731 -14.69 47.09 0.88
C THR A 731 -15.89 47.35 -0.04
N THR A 732 -16.12 46.46 -1.01
CA THR A 732 -17.25 46.55 -1.95
C THR A 732 -18.17 45.34 -1.81
N LEU A 733 -19.47 45.56 -1.68
CA LEU A 733 -20.49 44.52 -1.76
C LEU A 733 -21.36 44.75 -2.99
N HIS A 734 -21.53 43.72 -3.81
CA HIS A 734 -22.49 43.67 -4.89
C HIS A 734 -23.42 42.48 -4.67
N VAL A 735 -24.73 42.73 -4.54
CA VAL A 735 -25.75 41.68 -4.41
C VAL A 735 -26.75 41.83 -5.53
N LYS A 736 -27.01 40.74 -6.25
CA LYS A 736 -28.03 40.63 -7.28
C LYS A 736 -28.98 39.49 -6.96
N THR A 737 -30.28 39.73 -7.09
CA THR A 737 -31.29 38.67 -7.09
C THR A 737 -31.98 38.55 -8.45
N LEU A 738 -32.36 37.33 -8.84
CA LEU A 738 -32.87 36.99 -10.17
C LEU A 738 -34.22 36.24 -10.09
N LEU A 739 -35.31 36.96 -9.78
CA LEU A 739 -36.66 36.37 -9.64
C LEU A 739 -37.74 37.24 -10.28
N ASN A 740 -38.59 36.66 -11.14
CA ASN A 740 -39.64 37.39 -11.85
C ASN A 740 -40.68 38.05 -10.92
N GLY A 741 -40.88 37.49 -9.72
CA GLY A 741 -41.76 38.05 -8.71
C GLY A 741 -41.13 39.16 -7.86
N GLY A 742 -39.82 39.40 -8.02
CA GLY A 742 -39.03 40.25 -7.13
C GLY A 742 -38.60 39.48 -5.88
N ALA A 743 -37.31 39.19 -5.78
CA ALA A 743 -36.70 38.62 -4.59
C ALA A 743 -36.07 39.74 -3.74
N LEU A 744 -36.28 39.68 -2.43
CA LEU A 744 -35.82 40.72 -1.51
C LEU A 744 -34.31 40.61 -1.26
N ILE A 745 -33.67 41.75 -1.08
CA ILE A 745 -32.33 41.87 -0.50
C ILE A 745 -32.51 42.52 0.87
N ASN A 746 -32.38 41.74 1.94
CA ASN A 746 -32.64 42.22 3.31
C ASN A 746 -31.42 42.02 4.19
N LEU A 747 -30.65 43.11 4.31
CA LEU A 747 -29.39 43.20 5.02
C LEU A 747 -29.46 44.22 6.19
N PRO A 748 -30.28 43.97 7.24
CA PRO A 748 -30.65 45.00 8.21
C PRO A 748 -29.68 45.18 9.39
N LEU A 749 -28.73 44.26 9.60
CA LEU A 749 -27.77 44.39 10.71
C LEU A 749 -26.69 45.42 10.34
N ALA A 750 -25.94 45.87 11.33
CA ALA A 750 -24.94 46.93 11.13
C ALA A 750 -23.71 46.37 10.38
N ASN A 751 -23.78 46.32 9.06
CA ASN A 751 -22.70 45.86 8.18
C ASN A 751 -21.54 46.86 8.16
N ALA A 752 -20.45 46.57 7.44
CA ALA A 752 -19.31 47.47 7.34
C ALA A 752 -18.69 47.40 5.94
N PHE A 753 -19.31 48.09 4.99
CA PHE A 753 -18.81 48.23 3.61
C PHE A 753 -18.60 49.70 3.24
N THR A 754 -17.60 49.97 2.42
CA THR A 754 -17.35 51.32 1.90
C THR A 754 -18.20 51.63 0.67
N THR A 755 -18.49 50.62 -0.15
CA THR A 755 -19.26 50.75 -1.38
C THR A 755 -20.24 49.59 -1.50
N VAL A 756 -21.48 49.88 -1.88
CA VAL A 756 -22.57 48.89 -1.94
C VAL A 756 -23.34 49.06 -3.25
N ASN A 757 -23.61 47.94 -3.92
CA ASN A 757 -24.44 47.83 -5.12
C ASN A 757 -25.51 46.74 -4.89
N LEU A 758 -26.80 47.07 -4.96
CA LEU A 758 -27.90 46.12 -4.70
C LEU A 758 -28.91 46.14 -5.84
N GLU A 759 -29.13 45.00 -6.50
CA GLU A 759 -30.01 44.88 -7.66
C GLU A 759 -31.04 43.76 -7.47
N SER A 760 -32.34 44.10 -7.44
CA SER A 760 -33.42 43.12 -7.55
C SER A 760 -33.92 43.08 -9.00
N ARG A 761 -33.63 41.99 -9.70
CA ARG A 761 -33.86 41.85 -11.15
C ARG A 761 -34.77 40.66 -11.43
N ASN A 762 -35.36 40.64 -12.62
CA ASN A 762 -36.11 39.48 -13.09
C ASN A 762 -35.17 38.32 -13.46
N THR A 763 -35.72 37.10 -13.62
CA THR A 763 -34.91 35.89 -13.93
C THR A 763 -34.02 36.01 -15.18
N ALA A 764 -34.39 36.88 -16.12
CA ALA A 764 -33.65 37.12 -17.36
C ALA A 764 -32.60 38.23 -17.25
N ASP A 765 -32.45 38.86 -16.08
CA ASP A 765 -31.60 40.04 -15.83
C ASP A 765 -31.86 41.21 -16.80
N GLY A 766 -33.09 41.30 -17.33
CA GLY A 766 -33.46 42.24 -18.39
C GLY A 766 -34.31 43.41 -17.92
N ALA A 767 -34.96 43.29 -16.76
CA ALA A 767 -35.79 44.32 -16.14
C ALA A 767 -35.59 44.33 -14.63
N ASP A 768 -35.91 45.45 -14.00
CA ASP A 768 -35.98 45.55 -12.55
C ASP A 768 -37.23 44.79 -12.05
N ALA A 769 -37.17 44.29 -10.81
CA ALA A 769 -38.23 43.48 -10.23
C ALA A 769 -38.64 44.03 -8.86
N ALA A 770 -39.85 43.68 -8.40
CA ALA A 770 -40.47 44.28 -7.21
C ALA A 770 -39.91 43.78 -5.86
N GLY A 771 -38.64 43.40 -5.78
CA GLY A 771 -38.01 42.89 -4.56
C GLY A 771 -37.50 44.02 -3.68
N ASN A 772 -37.96 44.08 -2.44
CA ASN A 772 -37.56 45.14 -1.51
C ASN A 772 -36.06 45.06 -1.18
N ILE A 773 -35.42 46.23 -1.06
CA ILE A 773 -34.02 46.36 -0.69
C ILE A 773 -33.93 47.03 0.67
N THR A 774 -33.31 46.36 1.65
CA THR A 774 -32.97 46.91 2.97
C THR A 774 -31.48 46.74 3.21
N TYR A 775 -30.78 47.82 3.57
CA TYR A 775 -29.37 47.78 3.92
C TYR A 775 -29.04 48.74 5.07
N ASN A 776 -28.28 48.24 6.04
CA ASN A 776 -27.78 49.02 7.17
C ASN A 776 -26.27 48.88 7.32
N ASP A 777 -25.59 49.98 7.62
CA ASP A 777 -24.14 50.01 7.85
C ASP A 777 -23.78 50.62 9.21
N THR A 778 -22.69 50.14 9.80
CA THR A 778 -22.07 50.68 11.03
C THR A 778 -21.41 52.03 10.77
N ASN A 779 -21.10 52.35 9.51
CA ASN A 779 -20.48 53.59 9.06
C ASN A 779 -21.39 54.32 8.06
N GLY A 780 -20.80 55.18 7.24
CA GLY A 780 -21.40 55.67 6.00
C GLY A 780 -20.86 54.86 4.82
N PHE A 781 -21.58 54.89 3.72
CA PHE A 781 -21.22 54.12 2.52
C PHE A 781 -21.55 54.90 1.25
N ASP A 782 -20.88 54.51 0.18
CA ASP A 782 -21.14 54.99 -1.17
C ASP A 782 -22.03 54.00 -1.92
N LEU A 783 -23.05 54.50 -2.61
CA LEU A 783 -23.77 53.72 -3.62
C LEU A 783 -22.93 53.69 -4.88
N GLY A 784 -22.29 52.56 -5.12
CA GLY A 784 -21.28 52.42 -6.17
C GLY A 784 -21.86 52.36 -7.57
N THR A 785 -21.00 52.10 -8.54
CA THR A 785 -21.41 51.64 -9.86
C THR A 785 -21.31 50.13 -9.89
N SER A 786 -22.37 49.43 -10.30
CA SER A 786 -22.24 47.99 -10.57
C SER A 786 -21.32 47.75 -11.77
N CYS A 787 -20.60 46.63 -11.76
CA CYS A 787 -19.68 46.23 -12.82
C CYS A 787 -20.35 46.00 -14.19
N PHE A 788 -21.69 45.94 -14.24
CA PHE A 788 -22.44 45.56 -15.44
C PHE A 788 -23.55 46.55 -15.84
N ALA A 789 -23.96 47.50 -15.00
CA ALA A 789 -25.07 48.40 -15.33
C ALA A 789 -24.93 49.84 -14.80
N GLY A 790 -23.85 50.20 -14.10
CA GLY A 790 -23.58 51.59 -13.67
C GLY A 790 -24.44 52.10 -12.50
N ALA A 791 -25.45 51.34 -12.05
CA ALA A 791 -26.31 51.69 -10.93
C ALA A 791 -25.77 51.18 -9.58
N GLY A 792 -26.09 51.92 -8.52
CA GLY A 792 -25.83 51.51 -7.13
C GLY A 792 -27.03 50.80 -6.51
N ILE A 793 -28.25 51.18 -6.85
CA ILE A 793 -29.48 50.50 -6.42
C ILE A 793 -30.42 50.32 -7.61
N ARG A 794 -31.02 49.13 -7.76
CA ARG A 794 -32.05 48.86 -8.77
C ARG A 794 -33.17 47.98 -8.21
N THR A 795 -34.42 48.46 -8.23
CA THR A 795 -35.60 47.66 -7.88
C THR A 795 -36.90 48.38 -8.25
N ASP A 796 -37.98 47.64 -8.50
CA ASP A 796 -39.34 48.18 -8.52
C ASP A 796 -39.95 48.23 -7.10
N GLY A 797 -39.34 47.57 -6.12
CA GLY A 797 -39.79 47.47 -4.73
C GLY A 797 -39.37 48.67 -3.85
N THR A 798 -39.62 48.57 -2.55
CA THR A 798 -39.23 49.63 -1.60
C THR A 798 -37.73 49.57 -1.30
N VAL A 799 -37.11 50.73 -1.10
CA VAL A 799 -35.69 50.85 -0.70
C VAL A 799 -35.60 51.44 0.70
N THR A 800 -34.90 50.78 1.61
CA THR A 800 -34.62 51.30 2.98
C THR A 800 -33.12 51.24 3.24
N LEU A 801 -32.50 52.41 3.41
CA LEU A 801 -31.07 52.55 3.64
C LEU A 801 -30.81 53.25 4.97
N SER A 802 -29.92 52.71 5.79
CA SER A 802 -29.50 53.34 7.05
C SER A 802 -28.00 53.22 7.31
N GLY A 803 -27.46 54.17 8.07
CA GLY A 803 -26.05 54.18 8.44
C GLY A 803 -25.75 55.13 9.60
N VAL A 804 -24.57 55.00 10.18
CA VAL A 804 -24.07 55.90 11.23
C VAL A 804 -23.14 57.00 10.65
N GLY A 805 -22.78 56.92 9.38
CA GLY A 805 -22.01 57.94 8.64
C GLY A 805 -22.77 58.54 7.45
N ALA A 806 -22.08 59.21 6.54
CA ALA A 806 -22.67 59.85 5.36
C ALA A 806 -23.07 58.83 4.27
N LEU A 807 -24.14 59.15 3.52
CA LEU A 807 -24.49 58.46 2.28
C LEU A 807 -23.96 59.28 1.10
N THR A 808 -23.12 58.67 0.28
CA THR A 808 -22.66 59.25 -0.99
C THR A 808 -23.09 58.40 -2.18
N GLN A 809 -22.93 58.95 -3.38
CA GLN A 809 -23.34 58.30 -4.61
C GLN A 809 -22.27 58.41 -5.68
N SER A 810 -21.92 57.27 -6.27
CA SER A 810 -21.16 57.14 -7.51
C SER A 810 -22.00 56.53 -8.66
N GLY A 811 -23.01 55.73 -8.36
CA GLY A 811 -23.95 55.18 -9.36
C GLY A 811 -25.41 55.48 -9.03
N GLU A 812 -26.26 55.49 -10.07
CA GLU A 812 -27.67 55.87 -9.99
C GLU A 812 -28.50 54.98 -9.02
N VAL A 813 -29.59 55.55 -8.50
CA VAL A 813 -30.62 54.83 -7.74
C VAL A 813 -31.89 54.78 -8.59
N ILE A 814 -32.30 53.58 -8.94
CA ILE A 814 -33.53 53.29 -9.68
C ILE A 814 -34.51 52.60 -8.73
N ALA A 815 -35.57 53.31 -8.36
CA ALA A 815 -36.64 52.87 -7.46
C ALA A 815 -38.03 53.18 -8.08
N ASP A 816 -38.28 52.59 -9.26
CA ASP A 816 -39.34 52.96 -10.22
C ASP A 816 -40.77 53.02 -9.65
N THR A 817 -41.09 52.18 -8.65
CA THR A 817 -42.46 52.15 -8.09
C THR A 817 -42.55 52.16 -6.57
N GLY A 818 -41.50 51.77 -5.86
CA GLY A 818 -41.49 51.69 -4.41
C GLY A 818 -40.93 52.96 -3.75
N ALA A 819 -41.39 53.22 -2.52
CA ALA A 819 -40.88 54.32 -1.73
C ALA A 819 -39.44 54.06 -1.26
N THR A 820 -38.62 55.11 -1.23
CA THR A 820 -37.26 55.11 -0.69
C THR A 820 -37.23 55.78 0.69
N THR A 821 -36.63 55.14 1.69
CA THR A 821 -36.50 55.63 3.07
C THR A 821 -35.04 55.69 3.49
N LEU A 822 -34.57 56.84 3.97
CA LEU A 822 -33.17 57.08 4.37
C LEU A 822 -33.04 57.45 5.86
N THR A 823 -32.14 56.78 6.59
CA THR A 823 -31.88 57.05 8.02
C THR A 823 -30.37 57.11 8.31
N PHE A 824 -29.79 58.31 8.28
CA PHE A 824 -28.33 58.50 8.47
C PHE A 824 -27.97 59.36 9.70
N GLY A 825 -28.97 59.83 10.44
CA GLY A 825 -28.76 60.65 11.64
C GLY A 825 -28.48 62.12 11.33
N ALA A 826 -28.87 62.99 12.26
CA ALA A 826 -28.86 64.45 12.07
C ALA A 826 -27.47 65.09 11.94
N GLY A 827 -26.38 64.32 12.02
CA GLY A 827 -25.00 64.82 11.84
C GLY A 827 -24.35 64.41 10.53
N ASN A 828 -25.02 63.62 9.69
CA ASN A 828 -24.44 63.01 8.50
C ASN A 828 -25.16 63.46 7.23
N ASN A 829 -24.38 63.75 6.19
CA ASN A 829 -24.90 64.23 4.92
C ASN A 829 -25.39 63.07 4.05
N ILE A 830 -26.38 63.35 3.21
CA ILE A 830 -26.92 62.46 2.20
C ILE A 830 -26.73 63.17 0.85
N SER A 831 -25.99 62.56 -0.06
CA SER A 831 -25.74 63.07 -1.40
C SER A 831 -26.11 62.03 -2.45
N LEU A 832 -27.30 62.20 -3.06
CA LEU A 832 -27.79 61.43 -4.20
C LEU A 832 -27.88 62.37 -5.41
N ASN A 833 -26.72 62.70 -5.98
CA ASN A 833 -26.54 63.77 -6.94
C ASN A 833 -26.42 63.31 -8.40
N ASP A 834 -26.72 62.05 -8.69
CA ASP A 834 -26.81 61.56 -10.07
C ASP A 834 -28.12 62.04 -10.73
N ALA A 835 -28.00 62.59 -11.94
CA ALA A 835 -29.14 63.13 -12.69
C ALA A 835 -30.11 62.06 -13.19
N ASN A 836 -29.67 60.78 -13.21
CA ASN A 836 -30.46 59.64 -13.65
C ASN A 836 -31.18 58.92 -12.51
N ASN A 837 -31.06 59.41 -11.27
CA ASN A 837 -31.87 58.87 -10.18
C ASN A 837 -33.36 58.92 -10.54
N ASP A 838 -34.10 57.88 -10.17
CA ASP A 838 -35.53 57.76 -10.44
C ASP A 838 -36.24 57.31 -9.17
N PHE A 839 -36.75 58.29 -8.42
CA PHE A 839 -37.53 58.10 -7.20
C PHE A 839 -38.99 58.39 -7.46
N THR A 840 -39.88 57.59 -6.88
CA THR A 840 -41.30 57.93 -6.77
C THR A 840 -41.56 58.82 -5.55
N THR A 841 -41.42 58.23 -4.37
CA THR A 841 -41.47 58.91 -3.06
C THR A 841 -40.15 58.68 -2.33
N LEU A 842 -39.55 59.74 -1.78
CA LEU A 842 -38.31 59.70 -1.01
C LEU A 842 -38.51 60.35 0.36
N SER A 843 -38.45 59.54 1.43
CA SER A 843 -38.52 60.01 2.82
C SER A 843 -37.15 59.99 3.51
N VAL A 844 -36.72 61.12 4.04
CA VAL A 844 -35.49 61.23 4.86
C VAL A 844 -35.87 61.25 6.34
N VAL A 845 -35.83 60.11 7.02
CA VAL A 845 -36.15 60.03 8.46
C VAL A 845 -35.18 60.88 9.28
N SER A 846 -33.90 60.86 8.91
CA SER A 846 -32.88 61.75 9.49
C SER A 846 -31.66 61.92 8.58
N GLY A 847 -31.22 63.16 8.44
CA GLY A 847 -29.97 63.56 7.77
C GLY A 847 -29.59 65.00 8.12
N ASN A 848 -28.35 65.40 7.82
CA ASN A 848 -27.90 66.79 7.94
C ASN A 848 -28.14 67.56 6.64
N ASP A 849 -27.14 67.66 5.75
CA ASP A 849 -27.35 68.22 4.42
C ASP A 849 -27.80 67.14 3.44
N VAL A 850 -28.89 67.40 2.71
CA VAL A 850 -29.49 66.48 1.74
C VAL A 850 -29.43 67.10 0.35
N ILE A 851 -28.67 66.46 -0.54
CA ILE A 851 -28.54 66.85 -1.95
C ILE A 851 -29.16 65.75 -2.81
N LEU A 852 -30.11 66.13 -3.66
CA LEU A 852 -30.90 65.21 -4.48
C LEU A 852 -30.96 65.71 -5.93
N GLN A 853 -30.79 64.80 -6.86
CA GLN A 853 -31.23 64.93 -8.24
C GLN A 853 -32.19 63.80 -8.55
N ASP A 854 -33.21 64.09 -9.36
CA ASP A 854 -34.21 63.13 -9.81
C ASP A 854 -34.58 63.41 -11.27
N THR A 855 -34.72 62.35 -12.06
CA THR A 855 -35.02 62.41 -13.50
C THR A 855 -36.47 62.79 -13.77
N ASN A 856 -37.37 62.40 -12.86
CA ASN A 856 -38.81 62.42 -13.06
C ASN A 856 -39.47 63.33 -12.00
N ALA A 857 -40.74 63.06 -11.70
CA ALA A 857 -41.45 63.74 -10.64
C ALA A 857 -41.17 63.03 -9.32
N ILE A 858 -40.95 63.80 -8.25
CA ILE A 858 -40.58 63.28 -6.94
C ILE A 858 -41.53 63.80 -5.86
N ASP A 859 -41.91 62.89 -4.96
CA ASP A 859 -42.62 63.17 -3.73
C ASP A 859 -41.68 63.08 -2.51
N LEU A 860 -41.57 64.15 -1.71
CA LEU A 860 -40.63 64.27 -0.58
C LEU A 860 -41.03 63.50 0.69
N GLY A 861 -42.20 62.85 0.73
CA GLY A 861 -42.65 62.04 1.86
C GLY A 861 -42.49 62.72 3.23
N ALA A 862 -42.39 61.94 4.31
CA ALA A 862 -42.09 62.48 5.63
C ALA A 862 -40.56 62.63 5.81
N SER A 863 -40.07 63.87 5.92
CA SER A 863 -38.64 64.16 5.87
C SER A 863 -38.17 65.11 6.98
N GLY A 864 -37.11 64.71 7.71
CA GLY A 864 -36.47 65.47 8.79
C GLY A 864 -34.99 65.74 8.50
N ILE A 865 -34.69 66.98 8.12
CA ILE A 865 -33.39 67.43 7.60
C ILE A 865 -32.86 68.52 8.54
N SER A 866 -31.75 68.24 9.23
CA SER A 866 -31.17 69.17 10.22
C SER A 866 -30.27 70.26 9.60
N GLY A 867 -29.94 70.13 8.31
CA GLY A 867 -29.15 71.06 7.52
C GLY A 867 -29.96 71.67 6.37
N ILE A 868 -29.42 71.60 5.15
CA ILE A 868 -30.08 72.08 3.93
C ILE A 868 -30.78 70.95 3.15
N LEU A 869 -31.79 71.31 2.36
CA LEU A 869 -32.31 70.48 1.27
C LEU A 869 -31.98 71.16 -0.06
N SER A 870 -31.29 70.46 -0.97
CA SER A 870 -31.04 70.90 -2.34
C SER A 870 -31.54 69.83 -3.31
N LEU A 871 -32.64 70.12 -4.01
CA LEU A 871 -33.30 69.21 -4.93
C LEU A 871 -33.36 69.80 -6.34
N THR A 872 -32.95 69.01 -7.34
CA THR A 872 -33.28 69.26 -8.76
C THR A 872 -34.09 68.09 -9.30
N ALA A 873 -35.28 68.36 -9.84
CA ALA A 873 -36.17 67.34 -10.39
C ALA A 873 -36.48 67.62 -11.87
N GLY A 874 -36.47 66.58 -12.70
CA GLY A 874 -36.88 66.68 -14.11
C GLY A 874 -38.39 66.79 -14.31
N GLY A 875 -39.17 66.49 -13.28
CA GLY A 875 -40.63 66.55 -13.21
C GLY A 875 -41.16 67.46 -12.10
N ALA A 876 -42.41 67.25 -11.70
CA ALA A 876 -43.05 68.01 -10.62
C ALA A 876 -42.52 67.56 -9.25
N VAL A 877 -42.52 68.47 -8.28
CA VAL A 877 -42.14 68.18 -6.89
C VAL A 877 -43.36 68.29 -6.01
N THR A 878 -43.67 67.22 -5.28
CA THR A 878 -44.76 67.20 -4.29
C THR A 878 -44.24 66.80 -2.90
N ASP A 879 -45.06 66.98 -1.88
CA ASP A 879 -44.88 66.32 -0.59
C ASP A 879 -46.11 65.45 -0.29
N SER A 880 -45.92 64.37 0.46
CA SER A 880 -47.01 63.50 0.94
C SER A 880 -47.04 63.36 2.47
N GLY A 881 -46.22 64.15 3.14
CA GLY A 881 -45.95 64.06 4.57
C GLY A 881 -45.21 65.30 5.05
N THR A 882 -45.08 65.44 6.37
CA THR A 882 -44.41 66.61 6.95
C THR A 882 -42.94 66.64 6.55
N VAL A 883 -42.52 67.74 5.91
CA VAL A 883 -41.12 68.03 5.58
C VAL A 883 -40.60 69.13 6.52
N THR A 884 -39.49 68.85 7.22
CA THR A 884 -38.81 69.78 8.12
C THR A 884 -37.35 69.93 7.70
N VAL A 885 -36.95 71.15 7.36
CA VAL A 885 -35.60 71.56 7.00
C VAL A 885 -35.18 72.70 7.93
N ALA A 886 -34.07 72.53 8.66
CA ALA A 886 -33.68 73.50 9.67
C ALA A 886 -33.09 74.81 9.08
N ASN A 887 -32.49 74.75 7.88
CA ASN A 887 -31.81 75.88 7.24
C ASN A 887 -32.50 76.34 5.93
N ASN A 888 -31.95 75.98 4.78
CA ASN A 888 -32.41 76.43 3.48
C ASN A 888 -32.94 75.26 2.66
N THR A 889 -34.05 75.50 1.95
CA THR A 889 -34.63 74.57 0.98
C THR A 889 -34.49 75.16 -0.42
N THR A 890 -33.74 74.49 -1.28
CA THR A 890 -33.59 74.84 -2.70
C THR A 890 -34.24 73.77 -3.54
N ILE A 891 -35.25 74.13 -4.34
CA ILE A 891 -35.94 73.20 -5.25
C ILE A 891 -35.93 73.79 -6.65
N ASN A 892 -35.42 73.03 -7.61
CA ASN A 892 -35.46 73.35 -9.02
C ASN A 892 -36.21 72.27 -9.80
N ALA A 893 -37.48 72.55 -10.12
CA ALA A 893 -38.35 71.72 -10.96
C ALA A 893 -38.37 72.19 -12.43
N GLY A 894 -37.50 73.15 -12.80
CA GLY A 894 -37.47 73.75 -14.13
C GLY A 894 -38.80 74.45 -14.49
N VAL A 895 -39.52 73.91 -15.46
CA VAL A 895 -40.83 74.41 -15.90
C VAL A 895 -42.01 73.70 -15.23
N ASN A 896 -41.74 72.67 -14.42
CA ASN A 896 -42.76 71.84 -13.78
C ASN A 896 -43.21 72.43 -12.44
N ASN A 897 -44.33 71.95 -11.92
CA ASN A 897 -44.93 72.49 -10.71
C ASN A 897 -44.20 72.03 -9.45
N ILE A 898 -44.23 72.88 -8.43
CA ILE A 898 -43.84 72.56 -7.06
C ILE A 898 -45.09 72.71 -6.20
N THR A 899 -45.56 71.64 -5.57
CA THR A 899 -46.75 71.63 -4.71
C THR A 899 -46.37 71.02 -3.36
N LEU A 900 -46.10 71.88 -2.38
CA LEU A 900 -45.71 71.52 -1.02
C LEU A 900 -46.87 71.82 -0.07
N ASP A 901 -47.94 71.03 -0.17
CA ASP A 901 -49.26 71.36 0.36
C ASP A 901 -49.94 70.25 1.19
N ASP A 902 -49.35 69.06 1.30
CA ASP A 902 -50.07 67.84 1.69
C ASP A 902 -50.29 67.66 3.22
N ASP A 903 -49.88 68.62 4.04
CA ASP A 903 -50.03 68.53 5.51
C ASP A 903 -51.43 68.89 6.03
N GLY A 904 -52.30 69.50 5.21
CA GLY A 904 -53.61 69.98 5.62
C GLY A 904 -53.55 71.03 6.75
N ALA A 905 -54.64 71.79 6.98
CA ALA A 905 -54.63 72.75 8.10
C ALA A 905 -54.82 72.02 9.45
N PRO A 906 -53.99 72.27 10.50
CA PRO A 906 -52.89 73.23 10.55
C PRO A 906 -51.64 72.75 9.81
N TYR A 907 -51.05 73.62 8.99
CA TYR A 907 -49.81 73.34 8.27
C TYR A 907 -48.68 73.05 9.28
N THR A 908 -47.89 72.00 9.02
CA THR A 908 -46.81 71.46 9.86
C THR A 908 -45.44 71.48 9.19
N ASN A 909 -45.38 71.69 7.87
CA ASN A 909 -44.13 71.80 7.13
C ASN A 909 -43.24 72.96 7.65
N ASN A 910 -41.93 72.77 7.54
CA ASN A 910 -40.92 73.79 7.80
C ASN A 910 -39.85 73.73 6.73
N PHE A 911 -39.82 74.68 5.78
CA PHE A 911 -38.81 74.69 4.72
C PHE A 911 -37.66 75.66 4.98
N GLY A 912 -37.69 76.41 6.09
CA GLY A 912 -36.72 77.46 6.39
C GLY A 912 -36.74 78.56 5.32
N THR A 913 -35.59 78.90 4.71
CA THR A 913 -35.58 79.84 3.56
C THR A 913 -35.72 79.08 2.24
N LEU A 914 -36.73 79.44 1.45
CA LEU A 914 -37.11 78.82 0.18
C LEU A 914 -36.43 79.48 -1.03
N PHE A 915 -35.77 78.68 -1.86
CA PHE A 915 -35.19 79.08 -3.15
C PHE A 915 -35.82 78.21 -4.25
N LEU A 916 -36.82 78.73 -4.96
CA LEU A 916 -37.69 77.91 -5.81
C LEU A 916 -37.59 78.30 -7.28
N THR A 917 -37.36 77.32 -8.15
CA THR A 917 -37.49 77.45 -9.60
C THR A 917 -38.52 76.46 -10.11
N GLY A 918 -39.63 76.95 -10.68
CA GLY A 918 -40.72 76.09 -11.13
C GLY A 918 -41.74 76.79 -12.02
N GLY A 919 -42.70 76.01 -12.52
CA GLY A 919 -43.93 76.45 -13.19
C GLY A 919 -44.90 77.06 -12.18
N ASN A 920 -45.95 76.34 -11.80
CA ASN A 920 -46.80 76.77 -10.68
C ASN A 920 -46.19 76.31 -9.35
N VAL A 921 -46.20 77.18 -8.36
CA VAL A 921 -45.66 76.92 -7.02
C VAL A 921 -46.77 77.11 -5.99
N GLU A 922 -47.01 76.09 -5.18
CA GLU A 922 -47.88 76.12 -4.01
C GLU A 922 -47.09 75.65 -2.80
N VAL A 923 -47.09 76.43 -1.71
CA VAL A 923 -46.37 76.11 -0.48
C VAL A 923 -47.24 76.44 0.73
N ASN A 924 -47.43 75.44 1.59
CA ASN A 924 -47.99 75.56 2.92
C ASN A 924 -46.87 75.41 3.96
N GLU A 925 -46.69 76.42 4.81
CA GLU A 925 -45.65 76.50 5.83
C GLU A 925 -46.30 76.60 7.21
N GLY A 926 -45.87 75.79 8.17
CA GLY A 926 -46.33 75.85 9.56
C GLY A 926 -45.77 77.04 10.34
N PHE A 927 -44.64 77.59 9.88
CA PHE A 927 -43.88 78.68 10.47
C PHE A 927 -43.87 79.94 9.59
N ALA A 928 -43.05 80.94 9.96
CA ALA A 928 -42.80 82.10 9.12
C ALA A 928 -42.12 81.66 7.81
N MET A 929 -42.55 82.22 6.70
CA MET A 929 -42.06 81.85 5.38
C MET A 929 -41.08 82.92 4.87
N ALA A 930 -39.92 82.49 4.37
CA ALA A 930 -38.94 83.38 3.78
C ALA A 930 -38.56 82.90 2.38
N PHE A 931 -38.65 83.78 1.38
CA PHE A 931 -38.17 83.53 0.03
C PHE A 931 -36.76 84.11 -0.19
N GLY A 932 -35.91 83.34 -0.83
CA GLY A 932 -34.70 83.79 -1.51
C GLY A 932 -34.96 84.02 -3.00
N LEU A 933 -33.91 83.93 -3.82
CA LEU A 933 -34.04 84.01 -5.28
C LEU A 933 -34.96 82.91 -5.80
N SER A 934 -36.15 83.29 -6.28
CA SER A 934 -37.20 82.36 -6.68
C SER A 934 -37.84 82.72 -8.02
N PRO A 935 -37.28 82.24 -9.15
CA PRO A 935 -37.87 82.42 -10.48
C PRO A 935 -39.04 81.45 -10.72
N ILE A 936 -40.27 81.97 -10.69
CA ILE A 936 -41.51 81.19 -10.86
C ILE A 936 -42.18 81.57 -12.18
N GLY A 937 -42.22 80.65 -13.14
CA GLY A 937 -42.77 80.89 -14.47
C GLY A 937 -44.31 80.95 -14.51
N GLY A 938 -44.97 80.34 -13.54
CA GLY A 938 -46.43 80.21 -13.43
C GLY A 938 -47.02 81.03 -12.29
N SER A 939 -47.93 80.44 -11.50
CA SER A 939 -48.56 81.09 -10.34
C SER A 939 -47.83 80.78 -9.04
N LEU A 940 -47.85 81.68 -8.06
CA LEU A 940 -47.37 81.43 -6.70
C LEU A 940 -48.55 81.45 -5.71
N ILE A 941 -48.67 80.41 -4.90
CA ILE A 941 -49.56 80.36 -3.73
C ILE A 941 -48.72 80.07 -2.50
N ALA A 942 -48.65 81.01 -1.59
CA ALA A 942 -47.83 80.94 -0.38
C ALA A 942 -48.71 81.12 0.85
N ARG A 943 -48.73 80.12 1.74
CA ARG A 943 -49.53 80.14 2.97
C ARG A 943 -48.65 79.89 4.19
N ALA A 944 -48.57 80.86 5.08
CA ALA A 944 -47.87 80.74 6.37
C ALA A 944 -48.91 80.61 7.51
N ALA A 945 -48.88 79.49 8.25
CA ALA A 945 -49.78 79.25 9.38
C ALA A 945 -49.46 80.13 10.60
N THR A 946 -48.20 80.56 10.74
CA THR A 946 -47.73 81.48 11.78
C THR A 946 -46.67 82.44 11.23
N GLY A 947 -46.49 83.60 11.85
CA GLY A 947 -45.45 84.56 11.44
C GLY A 947 -45.72 85.30 10.14
N ASP A 948 -44.66 85.88 9.57
CA ASP A 948 -44.71 86.72 8.38
C ASP A 948 -44.29 85.92 7.12
N ILE A 949 -44.74 86.37 5.95
CA ILE A 949 -44.14 86.00 4.67
C ILE A 949 -43.15 87.10 4.30
N THR A 950 -41.89 86.75 4.07
CA THR A 950 -40.79 87.68 3.80
C THR A 950 -40.01 87.27 2.56
N ASP A 951 -39.24 88.18 2.00
CA ASP A 951 -38.17 87.85 1.08
C ASP A 951 -36.82 88.46 1.48
N THR A 952 -35.76 87.88 0.93
CA THR A 952 -34.38 88.36 1.04
C THR A 952 -33.66 88.37 -0.31
N GLY A 953 -34.30 87.81 -1.34
CA GLY A 953 -33.84 87.79 -2.71
C GLY A 953 -35.03 87.97 -3.66
N VAL A 954 -34.73 88.18 -4.94
CA VAL A 954 -35.74 88.49 -5.95
C VAL A 954 -36.70 87.32 -6.18
N VAL A 955 -38.00 87.59 -6.06
CA VAL A 955 -39.10 86.69 -6.40
C VAL A 955 -39.79 87.19 -7.67
N THR A 956 -39.82 86.36 -8.71
CA THR A 956 -40.53 86.68 -9.96
C THR A 956 -41.64 85.67 -10.20
N VAL A 957 -42.84 86.12 -10.56
CA VAL A 957 -44.02 85.26 -10.81
C VAL A 957 -44.64 85.63 -12.16
N GLY A 958 -44.72 84.65 -13.07
CA GLY A 958 -45.16 84.84 -14.45
C GLY A 958 -46.68 84.97 -14.64
N THR A 959 -47.48 84.67 -13.61
CA THR A 959 -48.95 84.87 -13.63
C THR A 959 -49.46 85.43 -12.29
N THR A 960 -50.34 84.74 -11.57
CA THR A 960 -50.97 85.24 -10.33
C THR A 960 -50.16 84.87 -9.08
N SER A 961 -50.19 85.75 -8.08
CA SER A 961 -49.61 85.52 -6.75
C SER A 961 -50.68 85.58 -5.67
N ALA A 962 -50.62 84.67 -4.70
CA ALA A 962 -51.50 84.65 -3.54
C ALA A 962 -50.70 84.46 -2.26
N PHE A 963 -50.79 85.41 -1.35
CA PHE A 963 -50.12 85.39 -0.05
C PHE A 963 -51.16 85.29 1.07
N THR A 964 -51.08 84.22 1.85
CA THR A 964 -51.96 84.01 3.01
C THR A 964 -51.14 83.95 4.29
N VAL A 965 -51.45 84.84 5.24
CA VAL A 965 -50.79 84.89 6.56
C VAL A 965 -51.78 84.60 7.69
N ALA A 966 -51.24 84.23 8.85
CA ALA A 966 -52.02 84.13 10.08
C ALA A 966 -52.67 85.47 10.48
N ASP A 967 -53.59 85.44 11.45
CA ASP A 967 -54.08 86.68 12.06
C ASP A 967 -52.91 87.47 12.65
N THR A 968 -52.82 88.76 12.31
CA THR A 968 -51.71 89.68 12.65
C THR A 968 -50.35 89.39 12.02
N GLY A 969 -50.25 88.45 11.06
CA GLY A 969 -49.04 88.28 10.25
C GLY A 969 -48.88 89.38 9.20
N SER A 970 -47.66 89.59 8.73
CA SER A 970 -47.28 90.58 7.70
C SER A 970 -46.79 89.89 6.43
N VAL A 971 -46.89 90.59 5.29
CA VAL A 971 -46.27 90.19 4.02
C VAL A 971 -45.26 91.26 3.62
N TYR A 972 -43.98 90.90 3.54
CA TYR A 972 -42.86 91.75 3.13
C TYR A 972 -42.19 91.15 1.90
N MET A 973 -42.64 91.55 0.71
CA MET A 973 -41.99 91.22 -0.56
C MET A 973 -41.24 92.45 -1.05
N ASP A 974 -40.28 92.94 -0.27
CA ASP A 974 -39.68 94.27 -0.40
C ASP A 974 -38.28 94.27 -1.01
N SER A 975 -37.80 93.11 -1.46
CA SER A 975 -36.59 92.98 -2.24
C SER A 975 -36.70 93.69 -3.59
N VAL A 976 -35.77 94.62 -3.86
CA VAL A 976 -35.74 95.36 -5.12
C VAL A 976 -35.59 94.42 -6.31
N GLY A 977 -36.49 94.54 -7.29
CA GLY A 977 -36.47 93.76 -8.53
C GLY A 977 -37.35 92.51 -8.52
N ASN A 978 -38.11 92.27 -7.44
CA ASN A 978 -39.29 91.41 -7.48
C ASN A 978 -40.20 91.77 -8.66
N ASP A 979 -40.86 90.80 -9.26
CA ASP A 979 -41.71 91.03 -10.45
C ASP A 979 -42.93 90.11 -10.44
N PHE A 980 -44.10 90.65 -10.09
CA PHE A 980 -45.37 89.94 -10.05
C PHE A 980 -46.24 90.36 -11.24
N THR A 981 -46.10 89.66 -12.36
CA THR A 981 -46.67 90.11 -13.66
C THR A 981 -48.20 90.02 -13.76
N GLY A 982 -48.85 89.22 -12.91
CA GLY A 982 -50.31 89.10 -12.82
C GLY A 982 -50.86 89.55 -11.46
N ASN A 983 -52.11 89.19 -11.17
CA ASN A 983 -52.79 89.71 -9.99
C ASN A 983 -52.17 89.18 -8.68
N VAL A 984 -51.88 90.08 -7.74
CA VAL A 984 -51.40 89.75 -6.40
C VAL A 984 -52.57 89.84 -5.41
N THR A 985 -52.82 88.75 -4.70
CA THR A 985 -53.90 88.64 -3.72
C THR A 985 -53.35 88.41 -2.32
N PHE A 986 -53.99 89.01 -1.33
CA PHE A 986 -53.62 88.85 0.08
C PHE A 986 -54.82 88.37 0.88
N SER A 987 -54.59 87.42 1.77
CA SER A 987 -55.61 86.92 2.69
C SER A 987 -55.06 86.64 4.08
N SER A 988 -55.94 86.70 5.08
CA SER A 988 -55.64 86.24 6.44
C SER A 988 -56.88 85.71 7.12
N ALA A 989 -56.72 84.85 8.13
CA ALA A 989 -57.82 84.37 8.97
C ALA A 989 -58.47 85.48 9.83
N GLY A 990 -57.75 86.59 10.06
CA GLY A 990 -58.23 87.77 10.78
C GLY A 990 -57.86 89.06 10.04
N THR A 991 -56.94 89.86 10.60
CA THR A 991 -56.42 91.08 9.95
C THR A 991 -54.93 90.97 9.64
N ILE A 992 -54.51 91.45 8.47
CA ILE A 992 -53.08 91.52 8.11
C ILE A 992 -52.44 92.67 8.88
N ALA A 993 -51.23 92.49 9.41
CA ALA A 993 -50.50 93.53 10.12
C ALA A 993 -49.87 94.53 9.16
N ASN A 994 -48.95 94.11 8.30
CA ASN A 994 -48.34 94.99 7.30
C ASN A 994 -48.28 94.31 5.95
N ILE A 995 -48.36 95.10 4.88
CA ILE A 995 -48.03 94.66 3.53
C ILE A 995 -46.99 95.64 2.99
N THR A 996 -45.80 95.14 2.66
CA THR A 996 -44.78 95.86 1.89
C THR A 996 -44.50 95.06 0.63
N VAL A 997 -44.57 95.69 -0.54
CA VAL A 997 -44.21 95.06 -1.82
C VAL A 997 -43.37 96.03 -2.63
N ASP A 998 -42.26 95.56 -3.17
CA ASP A 998 -41.58 96.10 -4.35
C ASP A 998 -41.97 95.20 -5.53
N ASP A 999 -42.46 95.78 -6.62
CA ASP A 999 -42.89 95.04 -7.81
C ASP A 999 -42.42 95.78 -9.06
N ALA A 1000 -41.65 95.13 -9.92
CA ALA A 1000 -41.21 95.70 -11.20
C ALA A 1000 -42.39 95.88 -12.18
N SER A 1001 -43.49 95.16 -11.98
CA SER A 1001 -44.71 95.24 -12.77
C SER A 1001 -45.74 96.22 -12.19
N ALA A 1002 -46.89 96.35 -12.87
CA ALA A 1002 -48.02 97.12 -12.39
C ALA A 1002 -48.75 96.38 -11.27
N PHE A 1003 -49.10 97.09 -10.19
CA PHE A 1003 -49.67 96.48 -8.99
C PHE A 1003 -51.15 96.85 -8.79
N LEU A 1004 -52.00 95.85 -8.58
CA LEU A 1004 -53.41 96.03 -8.22
C LEU A 1004 -53.64 95.73 -6.74
N ILE A 1005 -54.19 96.70 -6.01
CA ILE A 1005 -54.59 96.55 -4.62
C ILE A 1005 -56.03 96.03 -4.57
N GLN A 1006 -56.19 94.84 -4.00
CA GLN A 1006 -57.47 94.13 -3.90
C GLN A 1006 -58.48 94.81 -2.96
N ALA A 1007 -59.74 94.86 -3.37
CA ALA A 1007 -60.88 95.32 -2.59
C ALA A 1007 -61.13 94.43 -1.35
N GLY A 1008 -61.53 95.06 -0.25
CA GLY A 1008 -61.91 94.37 0.99
C GLY A 1008 -60.74 94.02 1.90
N LEU A 1009 -59.51 94.42 1.56
CA LEU A 1009 -58.34 94.26 2.45
C LEU A 1009 -58.50 95.09 3.72
N THR A 1010 -58.23 94.47 4.87
CA THR A 1010 -58.18 95.12 6.18
C THR A 1010 -56.79 94.95 6.77
N ILE A 1011 -56.06 96.06 6.89
CA ILE A 1011 -54.66 96.12 7.34
C ILE A 1011 -54.60 96.95 8.61
N SER A 1012 -54.08 96.36 9.69
CA SER A 1012 -53.99 97.01 11.00
C SER A 1012 -52.76 97.92 11.15
N GLY A 1013 -51.71 97.66 10.37
CA GLY A 1013 -50.48 98.45 10.27
C GLY A 1013 -50.35 99.12 8.90
N ASN A 1014 -49.17 99.03 8.28
CA ASN A 1014 -48.81 99.79 7.07
C ASN A 1014 -49.11 99.03 5.77
N LEU A 1015 -49.42 99.80 4.71
CA LEU A 1015 -49.48 99.33 3.33
C LEU A 1015 -48.47 100.12 2.49
N ILE A 1016 -47.38 99.49 2.08
CA ILE A 1016 -46.28 100.11 1.33
C ILE A 1016 -46.14 99.38 0.01
N ILE A 1017 -46.37 100.07 -1.11
CA ILE A 1017 -46.21 99.49 -2.45
C ILE A 1017 -45.26 100.37 -3.25
N THR A 1018 -44.17 99.78 -3.71
CA THR A 1018 -43.29 100.32 -4.76
C THR A 1018 -43.58 99.53 -6.03
N SER A 1019 -43.87 100.21 -7.12
CA SER A 1019 -44.21 99.58 -8.40
C SER A 1019 -43.40 100.18 -9.56
N GLY A 1020 -42.93 99.36 -10.49
CA GLY A 1020 -42.37 99.80 -11.77
C GLY A 1020 -43.44 100.19 -12.79
N GLY A 1021 -44.73 99.97 -12.47
CA GLY A 1021 -45.89 100.27 -13.31
C GLY A 1021 -46.99 101.07 -12.59
N LEU A 1022 -48.23 100.94 -13.09
CA LEU A 1022 -49.40 101.59 -12.50
C LEU A 1022 -49.78 100.92 -11.18
N ILE A 1023 -49.92 101.70 -10.11
CA ILE A 1023 -50.60 101.26 -8.88
C ILE A 1023 -52.08 101.62 -9.01
N SER A 1024 -52.95 100.62 -8.91
CA SER A 1024 -54.42 100.78 -8.99
C SER A 1024 -55.12 100.04 -7.87
N ASP A 1025 -56.39 100.38 -7.59
CA ASP A 1025 -57.27 99.62 -6.70
C ASP A 1025 -58.56 99.21 -7.43
N ASP A 1026 -59.20 98.14 -6.99
CA ASP A 1026 -60.50 97.68 -7.53
C ASP A 1026 -61.66 97.82 -6.53
N GLY A 1027 -61.41 98.46 -5.38
CA GLY A 1027 -62.43 98.77 -4.39
C GLY A 1027 -61.88 99.31 -3.07
N ALA A 1028 -62.71 99.32 -2.03
CA ALA A 1028 -62.35 99.91 -0.74
C ALA A 1028 -61.34 99.05 0.04
N VAL A 1029 -60.29 99.70 0.55
CA VAL A 1029 -59.26 99.12 1.41
C VAL A 1029 -59.23 99.87 2.74
N SER A 1030 -59.15 99.15 3.86
CA SER A 1030 -59.10 99.73 5.21
C SER A 1030 -57.71 99.56 5.80
N VAL A 1031 -56.95 100.65 5.89
CA VAL A 1031 -55.60 100.67 6.49
C VAL A 1031 -55.61 101.56 7.74
N SER A 1032 -55.19 101.01 8.89
CA SER A 1032 -55.14 101.77 10.15
C SER A 1032 -53.79 102.47 10.39
N GLY A 1033 -52.71 102.00 9.75
CA GLY A 1033 -51.39 102.63 9.74
C GLY A 1033 -51.15 103.52 8.52
N ASN A 1034 -49.88 103.69 8.13
CA ASN A 1034 -49.49 104.54 7.01
C ASN A 1034 -49.60 103.79 5.68
N SER A 1035 -50.11 104.46 4.65
CA SER A 1035 -50.06 103.98 3.27
C SER A 1035 -49.04 104.77 2.46
N THR A 1036 -48.09 104.08 1.82
CA THR A 1036 -47.05 104.69 0.96
C THR A 1036 -47.07 104.02 -0.40
N PHE A 1037 -47.17 104.81 -1.46
CA PHE A 1037 -47.21 104.33 -2.84
C PHE A 1037 -46.13 105.05 -3.63
N THR A 1038 -45.22 104.29 -4.26
CA THR A 1038 -44.08 104.81 -5.01
C THR A 1038 -44.08 104.19 -6.40
N THR A 1039 -43.94 105.00 -7.45
CA THR A 1039 -43.71 104.49 -8.82
C THR A 1039 -42.32 104.90 -9.31
N ASP A 1040 -41.54 103.96 -9.84
CA ASP A 1040 -40.17 104.24 -10.29
C ASP A 1040 -40.15 104.75 -11.74
N ALA A 1041 -40.03 106.08 -11.85
CA ALA A 1041 -39.63 106.89 -13.01
C ALA A 1041 -40.21 106.53 -14.40
N GLY A 1042 -41.52 106.78 -14.60
CA GLY A 1042 -42.10 106.93 -15.95
C GLY A 1042 -43.62 106.88 -16.07
N GLY A 1043 -44.36 106.49 -15.03
CA GLY A 1043 -45.82 106.38 -15.00
C GLY A 1043 -46.44 107.03 -13.78
#